data_AF-A0A225W9A7-F1
#
_entry.id   AF-A0A225W9A7-F1
#
_cell.length_a   1.000
_cell.length_b   1.000
_cell.length_c   1.000
_cell.angle_alpha   90.00
_cell.angle_beta   90.00
_cell.angle_gamma   90.00
#
_symmetry.space_group_name_H-M   'P 1'
#
loop_
_entity.id
_entity.type
_entity.pdbx_description
1 polymer ?
#
loop_
_entity_poly.entity_id
_entity_poly.type
_entity_poly.pdbx_seq_one_letter_code
_entity_poly.pdbx_strand_id
1 'polypeptide(L)'
;MVYTPRAYLVSAAVALVAMQMHQSAATSLYYAPFTSTDTTGTISGKFPARGSVVDDKDCAITVEVDPTLPNITTISTVPVTYPALLANTTKAPDAPVFTKVGKAVVSKEIPSQDANQDGYVGKSSTPVTPPASKMGTTIPSGKGKPKDCATGWDEPAPPRKLRDSAVSGIELTEKLQTKRHLEANTNKDIAKLEAYFGKSMEMNLKNLPTDGVHTPSPWPGPYWPTYQDGINVQWNQGEPSPAEKYATAFGLDVTDFMDKVSKDNGVDSMSKRQKCSSDQDCSNLTDGSLCGIRAGKSSGYCIPGWFGICHAWTPASILEAEPNCPVTHNGVTFQPMDLKGLVSDIYDGASVSTVFTGTRFNGGSDSTDEYGRHTSDAYRDLNPAFFHIAVTNMLGLLNATFVADVEAGSQVWNQPVRGFKVYEQTEMSLEEAAQTFYGLESYPFNAAAKSIVYMKSRLSWVVETYNDGGLVQNGQVDQFTTGAYYTYLLEMDDNGNIIGGEWVYESDNAHPDFIWFPKAKPAADTVTSVGLSYKDGVSTATPTTSTTGSNPGSNDAIPAETPVATYVSTGSSSMTPPPSSSGNHDGNQGSHHQGSRHHGDHHHGDQHQGDRHHGDEHQGDQHQRDDHQHQEGQGQRQWYQSFFHWG
;
A
#
# COMPACT_ATOMS: atom_id res chain seq x y z
N MET A 1 45.77 -53.98 6.25
CA MET A 1 46.45 -52.93 5.45
C MET A 1 45.52 -52.59 4.30
N VAL A 2 45.14 -51.34 4.04
CA VAL A 2 45.29 -50.09 4.81
C VAL A 2 43.91 -49.44 4.90
N TYR A 3 43.54 -48.88 6.06
CA TYR A 3 42.28 -48.18 6.25
C TYR A 3 42.53 -46.68 6.05
N THR A 4 41.86 -46.04 5.09
CA THR A 4 42.12 -44.65 4.72
C THR A 4 40.88 -43.80 5.00
N PRO A 5 40.80 -43.11 6.16
CA PRO A 5 39.65 -42.27 6.49
C PRO A 5 39.67 -40.99 5.65
N ARG A 6 38.64 -40.78 4.82
CA ARG A 6 38.35 -39.45 4.25
C ARG A 6 37.69 -38.60 5.33
N ALA A 7 38.48 -37.76 6.00
CA ALA A 7 37.98 -36.81 6.98
C ALA A 7 37.20 -35.68 6.28
N TYR A 8 35.87 -35.78 6.27
CA TYR A 8 35.00 -34.65 5.98
C TYR A 8 35.00 -33.69 7.17
N LEU A 9 36.00 -32.80 7.22
CA LEU A 9 35.97 -31.61 8.06
C LEU A 9 34.97 -30.58 7.48
N VAL A 10 33.68 -30.91 7.56
CA VAL A 10 32.63 -29.89 7.53
C VAL A 10 32.86 -29.01 8.76
N SER A 11 33.03 -27.71 8.55
CA SER A 11 33.40 -26.79 9.63
C SER A 11 32.24 -26.62 10.62
N ALA A 12 32.27 -27.38 11.71
CA ALA A 12 31.35 -27.24 12.84
C ALA A 12 31.30 -25.79 13.40
N ALA A 13 32.36 -25.02 13.18
CA ALA A 13 32.43 -23.58 13.47
C ALA A 13 31.39 -22.72 12.73
N VAL A 14 30.80 -23.18 11.62
CA VAL A 14 29.70 -22.46 10.94
C VAL A 14 28.35 -22.82 11.58
N ALA A 15 28.12 -24.12 11.84
CA ALA A 15 26.89 -24.59 12.49
C ALA A 15 26.75 -24.09 13.94
N LEU A 16 27.86 -23.97 14.69
CA LEU A 16 27.85 -23.47 16.06
C LEU A 16 27.67 -21.94 16.17
N VAL A 17 27.90 -21.17 15.11
CA VAL A 17 27.55 -19.74 15.08
C VAL A 17 26.05 -19.56 14.88
N ALA A 18 25.42 -20.36 14.01
CA ALA A 18 23.98 -20.31 13.76
C ALA A 18 23.13 -20.66 14.99
N MET A 19 23.61 -21.50 15.91
CA MET A 19 22.88 -21.89 17.14
C MET A 19 23.05 -20.93 18.32
N GLN A 20 23.71 -19.77 18.15
CA GLN A 20 23.91 -18.80 19.24
C GLN A 20 23.44 -17.37 18.88
N MET A 21 22.61 -17.24 17.84
CA MET A 21 22.05 -15.97 17.38
C MET A 21 20.54 -15.88 17.58
N HIS A 22 20.08 -16.00 18.84
CA HIS A 22 18.95 -15.18 19.31
C HIS A 22 19.43 -13.73 19.50
N GLN A 23 20.00 -13.15 18.44
CA GLN A 23 20.21 -11.71 18.37
C GLN A 23 18.91 -11.15 17.83
N SER A 24 18.13 -10.53 18.72
CA SER A 24 16.90 -9.82 18.37
C SER A 24 17.19 -8.85 17.24
N ALA A 25 16.67 -9.14 16.04
CA ALA A 25 16.86 -8.25 14.92
C ALA A 25 16.18 -6.89 15.18
N ALA A 26 16.74 -5.84 14.56
CA ALA A 26 16.64 -4.50 15.10
C ALA A 26 15.25 -3.86 14.98
N THR A 27 14.95 -2.98 15.95
CA THR A 27 13.70 -2.19 16.07
C THR A 27 13.96 -0.69 15.80
N SER A 28 15.22 -0.30 16.00
CA SER A 28 15.86 0.95 15.59
C SER A 28 15.61 1.26 14.11
N LEU A 29 15.14 2.48 13.83
CA LEU A 29 14.90 2.99 12.47
C LEU A 29 16.13 2.88 11.55
N TYR A 30 17.33 2.79 12.10
CA TYR A 30 18.57 2.84 11.36
C TYR A 30 19.04 1.47 10.83
N TYR A 31 18.36 0.40 11.22
CA TYR A 31 18.75 -1.00 10.99
C TYR A 31 17.60 -1.87 10.43
N ALA A 32 16.51 -1.25 9.96
CA ALA A 32 15.45 -1.96 9.25
C ALA A 32 16.00 -2.70 8.01
N PRO A 33 15.43 -3.88 7.66
CA PRO A 33 15.80 -4.58 6.44
C PRO A 33 15.44 -3.73 5.21
N PHE A 34 16.07 -4.04 4.08
CA PHE A 34 15.75 -3.34 2.83
C PHE A 34 15.89 -4.28 1.63
N THR A 35 15.00 -4.15 0.66
CA THR A 35 15.12 -4.85 -0.62
C THR A 35 16.40 -4.40 -1.32
N SER A 36 17.29 -5.35 -1.57
CA SER A 36 18.66 -5.12 -2.08
C SER A 36 18.77 -5.24 -3.61
N THR A 37 17.65 -5.55 -4.27
CA THR A 37 17.51 -5.79 -5.70
C THR A 37 17.06 -4.53 -6.45
N ASP A 38 17.56 -4.36 -7.68
CA ASP A 38 17.19 -3.25 -8.57
C ASP A 38 15.85 -3.54 -9.30
N THR A 39 14.81 -3.80 -8.49
CA THR A 39 13.45 -4.16 -8.93
C THR A 39 12.37 -3.24 -8.34
N THR A 40 12.74 -2.45 -7.32
CA THR A 40 11.85 -1.58 -6.55
C THR A 40 11.63 -0.19 -7.15
N GLY A 41 12.44 0.18 -8.16
CA GLY A 41 12.47 1.52 -8.75
C GLY A 41 11.44 1.80 -9.86
N THR A 42 10.81 0.75 -10.43
CA THR A 42 9.77 0.84 -11.46
C THR A 42 8.75 -0.30 -11.34
N ILE A 43 7.48 -0.01 -11.68
CA ILE A 43 6.47 -1.05 -11.94
C ILE A 43 6.96 -1.95 -13.09
N SER A 44 6.90 -3.26 -12.86
CA SER A 44 7.33 -4.30 -13.79
C SER A 44 6.84 -5.69 -13.35
N GLY A 45 7.09 -6.73 -14.16
CA GLY A 45 6.91 -8.13 -13.79
C GLY A 45 7.83 -8.64 -12.65
N LYS A 46 8.76 -7.82 -12.16
CA LYS A 46 9.70 -8.11 -11.06
C LYS A 46 9.47 -7.25 -9.82
N PHE A 47 8.59 -6.25 -9.90
CA PHE A 47 8.37 -5.28 -8.83
C PHE A 47 7.82 -6.00 -7.59
N PRO A 48 8.43 -5.88 -6.40
CA PRO A 48 7.98 -6.62 -5.22
C PRO A 48 6.49 -6.43 -4.91
N ALA A 49 5.96 -5.21 -5.05
CA ALA A 49 4.54 -4.94 -4.85
C ALA A 49 3.61 -5.45 -5.96
N ARG A 50 4.05 -6.28 -6.93
CA ARG A 50 3.15 -6.81 -7.96
C ARG A 50 2.10 -7.74 -7.35
N GLY A 51 0.84 -7.57 -7.77
CA GLY A 51 -0.34 -8.40 -7.41
C GLY A 51 -0.31 -9.82 -7.99
N SER A 52 0.85 -10.48 -7.88
CA SER A 52 1.09 -11.86 -8.30
C SER A 52 2.23 -12.45 -7.45
N VAL A 53 2.55 -13.73 -7.68
CA VAL A 53 3.86 -14.27 -7.28
C VAL A 53 4.98 -13.51 -8.01
N VAL A 54 6.08 -13.27 -7.31
CA VAL A 54 7.35 -12.69 -7.80
C VAL A 54 8.49 -13.59 -7.28
N ASP A 55 9.50 -13.85 -8.11
CA ASP A 55 10.62 -14.72 -7.72
C ASP A 55 11.41 -14.14 -6.52
N ASP A 56 11.77 -14.98 -5.53
CA ASP A 56 12.50 -14.56 -4.33
C ASP A 56 13.79 -13.78 -4.63
N LYS A 57 14.46 -14.14 -5.72
CA LYS A 57 15.69 -13.48 -6.22
C LYS A 57 15.49 -12.00 -6.58
N ASP A 58 14.26 -11.60 -6.87
CA ASP A 58 13.85 -10.24 -7.26
C ASP A 58 13.26 -9.46 -6.08
N CYS A 59 12.86 -10.14 -4.99
CA CYS A 59 12.48 -9.55 -3.69
C CYS A 59 13.63 -9.47 -2.67
N ALA A 60 14.80 -10.07 -2.95
CA ALA A 60 15.84 -10.38 -1.97
C ALA A 60 16.29 -9.19 -1.09
N ILE A 61 16.19 -9.36 0.23
CA ILE A 61 16.52 -8.34 1.23
C ILE A 61 17.97 -8.42 1.72
N THR A 62 18.45 -7.33 2.33
CA THR A 62 19.62 -7.31 3.20
C THR A 62 19.20 -6.84 4.59
N VAL A 63 19.66 -7.55 5.62
CA VAL A 63 19.43 -7.24 7.04
C VAL A 63 20.73 -6.71 7.64
N GLU A 64 20.64 -5.66 8.46
CA GLU A 64 21.77 -5.11 9.21
C GLU A 64 21.48 -5.23 10.70
N VAL A 65 22.31 -5.97 11.45
CA VAL A 65 22.13 -6.17 12.89
C VAL A 65 22.63 -4.93 13.63
N ASP A 66 21.79 -4.34 14.49
CA ASP A 66 22.19 -3.26 15.40
C ASP A 66 23.18 -3.83 16.45
N PRO A 67 24.45 -3.38 16.46
CA PRO A 67 25.49 -3.94 17.34
C PRO A 67 25.37 -3.46 18.79
N THR A 68 24.40 -2.61 19.12
CA THR A 68 24.20 -2.03 20.46
C THR A 68 23.16 -2.77 21.30
N LEU A 69 22.45 -3.74 20.71
CA LEU A 69 21.34 -4.43 21.37
C LEU A 69 21.82 -5.33 22.53
N PRO A 70 21.13 -5.29 23.69
CA PRO A 70 21.39 -6.22 24.78
C PRO A 70 21.01 -7.64 24.39
N ASN A 71 21.69 -8.64 24.96
CA ASN A 71 21.21 -10.01 24.88
C ASN A 71 19.97 -10.15 25.79
N ILE A 72 18.78 -10.21 25.18
CA ILE A 72 17.50 -10.27 25.89
C ILE A 72 17.44 -11.40 26.93
N THR A 73 18.11 -12.53 26.67
CA THR A 73 18.19 -13.69 27.60
C THR A 73 19.00 -13.41 28.89
N THR A 74 19.60 -12.22 29.03
CA THR A 74 20.32 -11.77 30.23
C THR A 74 19.56 -10.74 31.07
N ILE A 75 18.37 -10.31 30.63
CA ILE A 75 17.52 -9.36 31.34
C ILE A 75 16.60 -10.14 32.30
N SER A 76 16.44 -9.64 33.53
CA SER A 76 15.57 -10.28 34.52
C SER A 76 14.10 -10.18 34.11
N THR A 77 13.34 -11.27 34.27
CA THR A 77 11.88 -11.21 34.24
C THR A 77 11.34 -10.66 35.56
N VAL A 78 10.25 -9.91 35.50
CA VAL A 78 9.57 -9.27 36.63
C VAL A 78 8.07 -9.61 36.64
N PRO A 79 7.39 -9.58 37.80
CA PRO A 79 5.95 -9.83 37.86
C PRO A 79 5.15 -8.82 37.01
N VAL A 80 4.36 -9.33 36.07
CA VAL A 80 3.51 -8.53 35.18
C VAL A 80 2.27 -8.05 35.94
N THR A 81 2.16 -6.74 36.15
CA THR A 81 1.03 -6.13 36.89
C THR A 81 -0.31 -6.26 36.16
N TYR A 82 -0.28 -6.23 34.82
CA TYR A 82 -1.48 -6.26 33.96
C TYR A 82 -1.29 -7.25 32.80
N PRO A 83 -1.49 -8.58 33.00
CA PRO A 83 -1.22 -9.59 31.96
C PRO A 83 -2.00 -9.42 30.65
N ALA A 84 -3.12 -8.69 30.67
CA ALA A 84 -3.90 -8.33 29.47
C ALA A 84 -3.33 -7.13 28.69
N LEU A 85 -2.10 -6.68 28.99
CA LEU A 85 -1.34 -5.68 28.24
C LEU A 85 -0.02 -6.23 27.66
N LEU A 86 0.24 -7.54 27.77
CA LEU A 86 1.43 -8.17 27.19
C LEU A 86 1.36 -8.14 25.65
N ALA A 87 2.48 -7.81 25.00
CA ALA A 87 2.56 -7.64 23.55
C ALA A 87 2.09 -8.88 22.77
N ASN A 88 2.40 -10.07 23.28
CA ASN A 88 2.02 -11.36 22.69
C ASN A 88 0.52 -11.72 22.80
N THR A 89 -0.34 -10.89 23.42
CA THR A 89 -1.78 -11.17 23.45
C THR A 89 -2.44 -10.72 22.16
N THR A 90 -3.03 -11.66 21.41
CA THR A 90 -3.60 -11.47 20.05
C THR A 90 -4.80 -10.52 19.94
N LYS A 91 -5.12 -9.74 20.98
CA LYS A 91 -6.17 -8.72 20.95
C LYS A 91 -5.74 -7.48 21.73
N ALA A 92 -5.73 -6.32 21.07
CA ALA A 92 -5.50 -5.04 21.74
C ALA A 92 -6.59 -4.74 22.80
N PRO A 93 -6.26 -4.01 23.89
CA PRO A 93 -7.20 -3.75 24.97
C PRO A 93 -8.39 -2.90 24.52
N ASP A 94 -9.57 -3.23 25.04
CA ASP A 94 -10.84 -2.53 24.80
C ASP A 94 -10.89 -1.16 25.48
N ALA A 95 -10.25 -1.04 26.64
CA ALA A 95 -10.07 0.23 27.35
C ALA A 95 -8.69 0.84 27.01
N PRO A 96 -8.56 2.18 26.93
CA PRO A 96 -7.28 2.83 26.67
C PRO A 96 -6.20 2.44 27.69
N VAL A 97 -4.95 2.33 27.23
CA VAL A 97 -3.82 1.86 28.04
C VAL A 97 -3.51 2.83 29.19
N PHE A 98 -3.71 4.14 28.98
CA PHE A 98 -3.58 5.16 30.05
C PHE A 98 -4.54 4.97 31.24
N THR A 99 -5.53 4.08 31.14
CA THR A 99 -6.40 3.72 32.28
C THR A 99 -5.74 2.75 33.27
N LYS A 100 -4.52 2.28 32.97
CA LYS A 100 -3.74 1.34 33.79
C LYS A 100 -2.30 1.81 34.05
N VAL A 101 -1.61 2.30 33.01
CA VAL A 101 -0.17 2.58 33.00
C VAL A 101 0.13 3.78 32.11
N GLY A 102 1.22 4.49 32.40
CA GLY A 102 1.66 5.65 31.65
C GLY A 102 0.76 6.88 31.76
N LYS A 103 0.99 7.84 30.86
CA LYS A 103 0.38 9.16 30.84
C LYS A 103 -0.26 9.44 29.49
N ALA A 104 -1.56 9.74 29.48
CA ALA A 104 -2.27 10.16 28.28
C ALA A 104 -1.69 11.46 27.69
N VAL A 105 -1.31 11.41 26.42
CA VAL A 105 -0.94 12.57 25.59
C VAL A 105 -2.04 12.85 24.56
N VAL A 106 -2.60 11.80 23.96
CA VAL A 106 -3.78 11.86 23.08
C VAL A 106 -4.77 10.80 23.52
N SER A 107 -6.04 11.19 23.61
CA SER A 107 -7.18 10.29 23.87
C SER A 107 -8.39 10.80 23.08
N LYS A 108 -8.64 10.21 21.91
CA LYS A 108 -9.85 10.43 21.10
C LYS A 108 -10.78 9.23 21.28
N GLU A 109 -12.09 9.47 21.34
CA GLU A 109 -13.11 8.43 21.38
C GLU A 109 -13.02 7.53 20.12
N ILE A 110 -12.92 6.21 20.34
CA ILE A 110 -12.91 5.19 19.29
C ILE A 110 -14.39 4.86 18.96
N PRO A 111 -14.82 4.88 17.69
CA PRO A 111 -16.19 4.53 17.32
C PRO A 111 -16.55 3.09 17.73
N SER A 112 -17.79 2.87 18.19
CA SER A 112 -18.32 1.53 18.47
C SER A 112 -18.30 0.65 17.21
N GLN A 113 -18.21 -0.67 17.37
CA GLN A 113 -18.01 -1.61 16.24
C GLN A 113 -19.11 -1.53 15.16
N ASP A 114 -20.31 -1.08 15.53
CA ASP A 114 -21.46 -0.86 14.65
C ASP A 114 -21.49 0.53 13.98
N ALA A 115 -20.63 1.46 14.41
CA ALA A 115 -20.49 2.79 13.84
C ALA A 115 -19.43 2.84 12.73
N ASN A 116 -19.56 3.81 11.81
CA ASN A 116 -18.59 4.01 10.73
C ASN A 116 -17.21 4.45 11.29
N GLN A 117 -16.30 3.49 11.37
CA GLN A 117 -14.91 3.62 11.83
C GLN A 117 -14.11 4.64 11.01
N ASP A 118 -14.41 4.74 9.72
CA ASP A 118 -13.77 5.61 8.73
C ASP A 118 -14.52 6.94 8.54
N GLY A 119 -15.58 7.18 9.32
CA GLY A 119 -16.40 8.41 9.32
C GLY A 119 -15.66 9.68 9.77
N TYR A 120 -14.32 9.68 9.77
CA TYR A 120 -13.47 10.86 9.83
C TYR A 120 -12.99 11.31 8.44
N VAL A 121 -12.76 10.41 7.46
CA VAL A 121 -12.30 10.81 6.11
C VAL A 121 -13.40 11.47 5.28
N GLY A 122 -14.65 11.01 5.42
CA GLY A 122 -15.83 11.59 4.75
C GLY A 122 -16.21 13.00 5.22
N LYS A 123 -15.65 13.47 6.33
CA LYS A 123 -15.98 14.79 6.91
C LYS A 123 -15.11 15.94 6.39
N SER A 124 -14.18 15.68 5.46
CA SER A 124 -13.23 16.67 4.95
C SER A 124 -13.88 17.71 4.01
N SER A 125 -14.66 18.61 4.60
CA SER A 125 -15.16 19.86 4.00
C SER A 125 -14.53 21.11 4.63
N THR A 126 -13.59 20.92 5.57
CA THR A 126 -12.73 21.96 6.14
C THR A 126 -11.45 22.08 5.32
N PRO A 127 -11.19 23.20 4.62
CA PRO A 127 -9.94 23.38 3.91
C PRO A 127 -8.74 23.38 4.87
N VAL A 128 -7.69 22.63 4.53
CA VAL A 128 -6.38 22.75 5.19
C VAL A 128 -5.94 24.21 5.08
N THR A 129 -5.97 24.94 6.19
CA THR A 129 -5.65 26.37 6.20
C THR A 129 -4.13 26.51 6.21
N PRO A 130 -3.49 27.06 5.15
CA PRO A 130 -2.04 27.20 5.13
C PRO A 130 -1.59 28.16 6.23
N PRO A 131 -0.45 27.91 6.90
CA PRO A 131 0.10 28.87 7.86
C PRO A 131 0.35 30.21 7.15
N ALA A 132 -0.30 31.26 7.64
CA ALA A 132 -0.38 32.54 6.94
C ALA A 132 1.01 33.16 6.70
N SER A 133 1.46 33.14 5.44
CA SER A 133 2.71 33.77 5.03
C SER A 133 2.60 35.29 5.21
N LYS A 134 3.39 35.85 6.14
CA LYS A 134 3.43 37.30 6.40
C LYS A 134 4.20 38.05 5.31
N MET A 135 3.70 38.02 4.07
CA MET A 135 4.20 38.87 2.98
C MET A 135 3.69 40.31 3.14
N GLY A 136 4.15 40.99 4.18
CA GLY A 136 3.78 42.35 4.55
C GLY A 136 4.46 43.41 3.67
N THR A 137 4.10 43.46 2.39
CA THR A 137 4.72 44.39 1.42
C THR A 137 3.98 45.73 1.39
N THR A 138 4.24 46.60 2.37
CA THR A 138 3.80 48.01 2.30
C THR A 138 4.57 48.75 1.20
N ILE A 139 3.85 49.44 0.31
CA ILE A 139 4.40 50.23 -0.80
C ILE A 139 4.73 51.66 -0.33
N PRO A 140 5.98 52.13 -0.49
CA PRO A 140 6.31 53.56 -0.50
C PRO A 140 6.52 54.03 -1.95
N SER A 141 5.87 55.12 -2.35
CA SER A 141 6.12 55.75 -3.66
C SER A 141 7.42 56.57 -3.63
N GLY A 142 8.33 56.35 -4.58
CA GLY A 142 9.60 57.08 -4.68
C GLY A 142 10.21 57.03 -6.08
N LYS A 143 10.73 58.16 -6.58
CA LYS A 143 11.33 58.31 -7.93
C LYS A 143 12.85 58.27 -7.84
N GLY A 144 13.54 57.48 -8.68
CA GLY A 144 15.01 57.51 -8.80
C GLY A 144 15.55 56.68 -9.98
N LYS A 145 16.47 57.26 -10.76
CA LYS A 145 17.05 56.67 -11.99
C LYS A 145 18.17 55.61 -11.73
N PRO A 146 18.60 54.81 -12.73
CA PRO A 146 19.21 53.49 -12.52
C PRO A 146 20.75 53.45 -12.61
N LYS A 147 21.32 52.35 -12.06
CA LYS A 147 22.64 51.72 -12.27
C LYS A 147 22.78 50.57 -11.25
N ASP A 148 23.63 49.55 -11.39
CA ASP A 148 24.40 48.99 -12.52
C ASP A 148 24.57 47.47 -12.23
N CYS A 149 25.20 46.69 -13.11
CA CYS A 149 25.42 45.25 -12.89
C CYS A 149 26.85 44.88 -12.39
N ALA A 150 26.96 43.63 -11.91
CA ALA A 150 28.18 42.80 -11.73
C ALA A 150 28.84 42.62 -10.34
N THR A 151 29.37 41.40 -10.17
CA THR A 151 30.42 40.89 -9.23
C THR A 151 30.25 41.00 -7.70
N GLY A 152 30.28 39.84 -7.04
CA GLY A 152 31.47 39.49 -6.23
C GLY A 152 31.29 38.87 -4.83
N TRP A 153 31.55 37.56 -4.73
CA TRP A 153 32.16 36.80 -3.63
C TRP A 153 31.67 36.93 -2.16
N ASP A 154 31.42 35.78 -1.54
CA ASP A 154 31.29 35.59 -0.08
C ASP A 154 32.64 35.66 0.67
N GLU A 155 32.61 36.12 1.92
CA GLU A 155 33.55 35.68 2.98
C GLU A 155 32.81 35.56 4.34
N PRO A 156 33.27 34.68 5.27
CA PRO A 156 32.46 34.22 6.39
C PRO A 156 32.56 35.06 7.69
N ALA A 157 31.53 34.93 8.54
CA ALA A 157 31.48 35.57 9.85
C ALA A 157 32.40 34.90 10.91
N PRO A 158 32.96 35.66 11.87
CA PRO A 158 33.91 35.14 12.86
C PRO A 158 33.24 34.33 13.99
N PRO A 159 33.97 33.37 14.61
CA PRO A 159 33.41 32.46 15.61
C PRO A 159 33.08 33.15 16.95
N ARG A 160 31.93 32.77 17.54
CA ARG A 160 31.61 33.12 18.94
C ARG A 160 32.40 32.26 19.91
N LYS A 161 32.81 32.86 21.03
CA LYS A 161 33.51 32.16 22.12
C LYS A 161 32.54 31.20 22.84
N LEU A 162 32.99 29.97 23.04
CA LEU A 162 32.40 29.05 24.01
C LEU A 162 32.54 29.62 25.44
N ARG A 163 31.63 29.21 26.32
CA ARG A 163 31.78 29.31 27.77
C ARG A 163 31.73 27.90 28.32
N ASP A 164 32.72 27.55 29.14
CA ASP A 164 32.84 26.21 29.69
C ASP A 164 31.79 25.95 30.77
N SER A 165 31.03 24.87 30.59
CA SER A 165 30.27 24.18 31.63
C SER A 165 30.73 22.73 31.59
N ALA A 166 31.35 22.25 32.67
CA ALA A 166 32.03 20.96 32.69
C ALA A 166 31.05 19.77 32.78
N VAL A 167 30.49 19.37 31.63
CA VAL A 167 29.95 18.02 31.43
C VAL A 167 31.10 17.02 31.54
N SER A 168 30.84 15.83 32.10
CA SER A 168 31.90 14.84 32.28
C SER A 168 32.43 14.34 30.93
N GLY A 169 33.75 14.08 30.84
CA GLY A 169 34.38 13.68 29.58
C GLY A 169 33.88 12.36 29.00
N ILE A 170 33.30 11.48 29.85
CA ILE A 170 32.67 10.22 29.43
C ILE A 170 31.32 10.52 28.78
N GLU A 171 30.41 11.18 29.50
CA GLU A 171 29.07 11.54 29.03
C GLU A 171 29.11 12.40 27.74
N LEU A 172 30.10 13.31 27.63
CA LEU A 172 30.31 14.08 26.40
C LEU A 172 30.83 13.21 25.25
N THR A 173 31.66 12.20 25.52
CA THR A 173 32.16 11.26 24.51
C THR A 173 31.06 10.31 24.06
N GLU A 174 30.24 9.79 24.97
CA GLU A 174 29.05 8.98 24.66
C GLU A 174 28.07 9.80 23.81
N LYS A 175 27.69 11.01 24.24
CA LYS A 175 26.81 11.89 23.46
C LYS A 175 27.40 12.27 22.09
N LEU A 176 28.73 12.39 21.97
CA LEU A 176 29.40 12.59 20.67
C LEU A 176 29.48 11.30 19.83
N GLN A 177 29.55 10.12 20.44
CA GLN A 177 29.52 8.83 19.74
C GLN A 177 28.11 8.52 19.25
N THR A 178 27.09 8.57 20.11
CA THR A 178 25.67 8.43 19.73
C THR A 178 25.31 9.45 18.65
N LYS A 179 25.70 10.73 18.81
CA LYS A 179 25.46 11.75 17.78
C LYS A 179 26.17 11.42 16.46
N ARG A 180 27.45 11.06 16.47
CA ARG A 180 28.17 10.66 15.24
C ARG A 180 27.65 9.37 14.61
N HIS A 181 27.01 8.49 15.38
CA HIS A 181 26.39 7.26 14.91
C HIS A 181 25.07 7.56 14.18
N LEU A 182 24.23 8.41 14.79
CA LEU A 182 23.01 8.96 14.16
C LEU A 182 23.32 9.85 12.94
N GLU A 183 24.48 10.54 12.93
CA GLU A 183 24.99 11.29 11.78
C GLU A 183 25.69 10.41 10.73
N ALA A 184 25.95 9.13 11.00
CA ALA A 184 26.61 8.20 10.08
C ALA A 184 25.64 7.22 9.41
N ASN A 185 24.64 6.72 10.14
CA ASN A 185 23.62 5.83 9.61
C ASN A 185 22.35 6.64 9.32
N THR A 186 22.14 7.02 8.06
CA THR A 186 20.84 7.58 7.63
C THR A 186 19.87 6.43 7.40
N ASN A 187 18.65 6.49 7.97
CA ASN A 187 17.58 5.55 7.60
C ASN A 187 17.35 5.65 6.08
N LYS A 188 17.46 4.51 5.39
CA LYS A 188 17.46 4.43 3.91
C LYS A 188 16.12 4.83 3.30
N ASP A 189 15.02 4.58 4.00
CA ASP A 189 13.67 4.78 3.49
C ASP A 189 13.14 6.18 3.78
N ILE A 190 13.46 6.74 4.95
CA ILE A 190 13.33 8.18 5.22
C ILE A 190 14.17 8.94 4.17
N ALA A 191 15.41 8.54 3.88
CA ALA A 191 16.21 9.16 2.83
C ALA A 191 15.56 9.09 1.44
N LYS A 192 14.88 7.98 1.08
CA LYS A 192 14.07 7.90 -0.16
C LYS A 192 12.91 8.91 -0.15
N LEU A 193 12.19 9.06 0.96
CA LEU A 193 11.11 10.05 1.12
C LEU A 193 11.64 11.48 1.00
N GLU A 194 12.70 11.81 1.74
CA GLU A 194 13.30 13.16 1.76
C GLU A 194 13.86 13.56 0.39
N ALA A 195 14.52 12.62 -0.31
CA ALA A 195 15.05 12.83 -1.65
C ALA A 195 13.94 13.05 -2.71
N TYR A 196 12.77 12.43 -2.54
CA TYR A 196 11.62 12.67 -3.41
C TYR A 196 10.91 14.00 -3.10
N PHE A 197 10.61 14.27 -1.83
CA PHE A 197 9.85 15.45 -1.41
C PHE A 197 10.67 16.74 -1.35
N GLY A 198 12.01 16.67 -1.42
CA GLY A 198 12.91 17.81 -1.34
C GLY A 198 12.87 18.52 0.03
N LYS A 199 12.49 17.77 1.07
CA LYS A 199 12.26 18.25 2.45
C LYS A 199 12.65 17.14 3.42
N SER A 200 13.21 17.50 4.57
CA SER A 200 13.34 16.55 5.66
C SER A 200 11.97 16.14 6.21
N MET A 201 11.85 14.90 6.68
CA MET A 201 10.66 14.46 7.41
C MET A 201 10.66 15.07 8.81
N GLU A 202 9.47 15.40 9.33
CA GLU A 202 9.33 15.67 10.76
C GLU A 202 9.42 14.34 11.51
N MET A 203 10.25 14.33 12.56
CA MET A 203 10.60 13.16 13.37
C MET A 203 10.10 13.28 14.81
N ASN A 204 9.71 14.49 15.23
CA ASN A 204 9.36 14.78 16.61
C ASN A 204 7.86 14.60 16.85
N LEU A 205 7.50 13.61 17.68
CA LEU A 205 6.11 13.14 17.80
C LEU A 205 5.10 14.24 18.18
N LYS A 206 5.52 15.26 18.95
CA LYS A 206 4.68 16.40 19.35
C LYS A 206 4.39 17.40 18.22
N ASN A 207 5.17 17.35 17.14
CA ASN A 207 5.02 18.19 15.95
C ASN A 207 4.21 17.48 14.85
N LEU A 208 4.11 16.15 14.93
CA LEU A 208 3.39 15.34 13.95
C LEU A 208 1.86 15.47 14.11
N PRO A 209 1.10 15.56 13.00
CA PRO A 209 -0.35 15.66 13.04
C PRO A 209 -0.99 14.35 13.51
N THR A 210 -2.07 14.45 14.27
CA THR A 210 -2.78 13.29 14.83
C THR A 210 -3.94 12.77 13.96
N ASP A 211 -4.16 13.39 12.80
CA ASP A 211 -4.99 12.91 11.69
C ASP A 211 -4.60 13.62 10.39
N GLY A 212 -4.95 13.02 9.25
CA GLY A 212 -4.72 13.56 7.92
C GLY A 212 -5.52 12.77 6.87
N VAL A 213 -6.00 13.46 5.84
CA VAL A 213 -6.92 12.91 4.82
C VAL A 213 -6.52 13.45 3.46
N HIS A 214 -6.30 12.56 2.49
CA HIS A 214 -5.99 12.96 1.12
C HIS A 214 -7.25 13.47 0.40
N THR A 215 -7.15 14.63 -0.23
CA THR A 215 -8.27 15.23 -1.00
C THR A 215 -7.78 15.71 -2.37
N PRO A 216 -8.39 15.28 -3.49
CA PRO A 216 -9.49 14.31 -3.59
C PRO A 216 -9.09 12.91 -3.08
N SER A 217 -10.07 12.10 -2.71
CA SER A 217 -9.83 10.68 -2.42
C SER A 217 -9.28 9.99 -3.68
N PRO A 218 -8.40 8.99 -3.54
CA PRO A 218 -8.24 7.98 -4.59
C PRO A 218 -9.60 7.38 -4.97
N TRP A 219 -9.78 6.99 -6.23
CA TRP A 219 -11.07 6.48 -6.70
C TRP A 219 -11.21 4.94 -6.60
N PRO A 220 -12.38 4.44 -6.17
CA PRO A 220 -12.66 3.00 -6.16
C PRO A 220 -12.72 2.43 -7.58
N GLY A 221 -12.14 1.25 -7.76
CA GLY A 221 -12.14 0.45 -8.98
C GLY A 221 -11.66 -0.97 -8.65
N PRO A 222 -11.81 -1.96 -9.55
CA PRO A 222 -11.42 -3.32 -9.26
C PRO A 222 -9.93 -3.56 -9.55
N TYR A 223 -9.34 -4.59 -8.96
CA TYR A 223 -7.98 -5.03 -9.26
C TYR A 223 -7.84 -5.79 -10.60
N TRP A 224 -8.90 -5.83 -11.42
CA TRP A 224 -9.03 -6.54 -12.70
C TRP A 224 -8.44 -7.97 -12.67
N PRO A 225 -9.14 -8.93 -12.05
CA PRO A 225 -8.56 -10.21 -11.68
C PRO A 225 -8.11 -11.03 -12.91
N THR A 226 -6.92 -11.62 -12.83
CA THR A 226 -6.35 -12.50 -13.86
C THR A 226 -7.28 -13.68 -14.16
N TYR A 227 -7.97 -14.23 -13.15
CA TYR A 227 -8.92 -15.33 -13.33
C TYR A 227 -10.21 -14.91 -14.08
N GLN A 228 -10.52 -13.61 -14.13
CA GLN A 228 -11.62 -13.02 -14.92
C GLN A 228 -11.18 -12.55 -16.32
N ASP A 229 -9.94 -12.86 -16.71
CA ASP A 229 -9.28 -12.42 -17.95
C ASP A 229 -8.95 -10.91 -17.99
N GLY A 230 -8.74 -10.28 -16.83
CA GLY A 230 -8.33 -8.87 -16.72
C GLY A 230 -9.37 -7.91 -17.30
N ILE A 231 -8.95 -6.94 -18.11
CA ILE A 231 -9.86 -5.99 -18.77
C ILE A 231 -10.65 -6.58 -19.96
N ASN A 232 -10.55 -7.89 -20.23
CA ASN A 232 -11.48 -8.61 -21.11
C ASN A 232 -12.81 -8.95 -20.41
N VAL A 233 -12.93 -8.74 -19.09
CA VAL A 233 -14.15 -9.05 -18.34
C VAL A 233 -15.35 -8.21 -18.80
N GLN A 234 -16.49 -8.86 -19.04
CA GLN A 234 -17.78 -8.17 -19.27
C GLN A 234 -18.40 -7.80 -17.91
N TRP A 235 -17.84 -6.76 -17.28
CA TRP A 235 -18.26 -6.26 -15.96
C TRP A 235 -19.74 -5.80 -15.92
N ASN A 236 -20.29 -5.38 -17.08
CA ASN A 236 -21.71 -5.13 -17.27
C ASN A 236 -22.31 -6.18 -18.21
N GLN A 237 -23.37 -6.87 -17.79
CA GLN A 237 -23.87 -8.05 -18.48
C GLN A 237 -24.52 -7.70 -19.83
N GLY A 238 -23.93 -8.21 -20.91
CA GLY A 238 -24.41 -7.99 -22.29
C GLY A 238 -23.81 -6.77 -22.99
N GLU A 239 -22.97 -5.99 -22.30
CA GLU A 239 -22.12 -4.98 -22.92
C GLU A 239 -20.77 -5.59 -23.35
N PRO A 240 -20.12 -5.04 -24.41
CA PRO A 240 -18.72 -5.33 -24.73
C PRO A 240 -17.77 -5.04 -23.56
N SER A 241 -16.66 -5.78 -23.46
CA SER A 241 -15.64 -5.55 -22.43
C SER A 241 -14.84 -4.25 -22.67
N PRO A 242 -14.15 -3.68 -21.66
CA PRO A 242 -13.29 -2.50 -21.83
C PRO A 242 -12.27 -2.67 -22.97
N ALA A 243 -11.65 -3.86 -23.06
CA ALA A 243 -10.72 -4.21 -24.13
C ALA A 243 -11.39 -4.27 -25.51
N GLU A 244 -12.56 -4.90 -25.62
CA GLU A 244 -13.35 -4.98 -26.85
C GLU A 244 -13.81 -3.59 -27.34
N LYS A 245 -14.23 -2.73 -26.41
CA LYS A 245 -14.58 -1.33 -26.68
C LYS A 245 -13.39 -0.54 -27.22
N TYR A 246 -12.22 -0.66 -26.58
CA TYR A 246 -11.00 0.02 -27.04
C TYR A 246 -10.60 -0.45 -28.44
N ALA A 247 -10.49 -1.77 -28.67
CA ALA A 247 -10.13 -2.31 -29.97
C ALA A 247 -11.10 -1.86 -31.07
N THR A 248 -12.41 -1.90 -30.81
CA THR A 248 -13.45 -1.44 -31.74
C THR A 248 -13.34 0.07 -32.03
N ALA A 249 -13.16 0.91 -31.00
CA ALA A 249 -13.13 2.37 -31.16
C ALA A 249 -11.88 2.86 -31.91
N PHE A 250 -10.73 2.19 -31.74
CA PHE A 250 -9.46 2.56 -32.35
C PHE A 250 -9.11 1.74 -33.61
N GLY A 251 -10.03 0.90 -34.09
CA GLY A 251 -9.88 0.19 -35.37
C GLY A 251 -8.87 -0.96 -35.35
N LEU A 252 -8.66 -1.57 -34.19
CA LEU A 252 -7.81 -2.75 -34.00
C LEU A 252 -8.61 -4.03 -34.25
N ASP A 253 -7.93 -5.15 -34.49
CA ASP A 253 -8.60 -6.46 -34.46
C ASP A 253 -8.92 -6.83 -33.00
N VAL A 254 -10.22 -6.95 -32.71
CA VAL A 254 -10.75 -7.26 -31.38
C VAL A 254 -10.21 -8.59 -30.84
N THR A 255 -10.07 -9.60 -31.69
CA THR A 255 -9.63 -10.93 -31.25
C THR A 255 -8.16 -10.88 -30.86
N ASP A 256 -7.29 -10.37 -31.74
CA ASP A 256 -5.84 -10.21 -31.49
C ASP A 256 -5.56 -9.30 -30.28
N PHE A 257 -6.32 -8.22 -30.11
CA PHE A 257 -6.17 -7.32 -28.96
C PHE A 257 -6.53 -8.01 -27.63
N MET A 258 -7.71 -8.62 -27.53
CA MET A 258 -8.12 -9.36 -26.32
C MET A 258 -7.21 -10.58 -26.06
N ASP A 259 -6.68 -11.20 -27.11
CA ASP A 259 -5.68 -12.26 -27.03
C ASP A 259 -4.31 -11.79 -26.54
N LYS A 260 -3.98 -10.49 -26.64
CA LYS A 260 -2.76 -9.92 -26.07
C LYS A 260 -2.95 -9.63 -24.59
N VAL A 261 -4.03 -8.92 -24.22
CA VAL A 261 -4.44 -8.69 -22.81
C VAL A 261 -4.40 -10.00 -22.02
N SER A 262 -5.05 -11.04 -22.54
CA SER A 262 -5.10 -12.35 -21.87
C SER A 262 -3.73 -13.01 -21.65
N LYS A 263 -2.77 -12.79 -22.57
CA LYS A 263 -1.42 -13.37 -22.49
C LYS A 263 -0.46 -12.54 -21.63
N ASP A 264 -0.74 -11.25 -21.44
CA ASP A 264 0.08 -10.32 -20.65
C ASP A 264 -0.29 -10.42 -19.15
N ASN A 265 -1.58 -10.28 -18.79
CA ASN A 265 -2.05 -10.32 -17.40
C ASN A 265 -3.39 -11.07 -17.13
N GLY A 266 -4.06 -11.59 -18.18
CA GLY A 266 -5.28 -12.41 -18.05
C GLY A 266 -5.06 -13.93 -18.02
N VAL A 267 -6.06 -14.71 -18.40
CA VAL A 267 -6.12 -16.18 -18.23
C VAL A 267 -5.02 -16.93 -19.00
N ASP A 268 -4.70 -16.53 -20.24
CA ASP A 268 -3.70 -17.22 -21.06
C ASP A 268 -2.25 -17.01 -20.55
N SER A 269 -1.99 -15.94 -19.78
CA SER A 269 -0.71 -15.73 -19.07
C SER A 269 -0.42 -16.88 -18.09
N MET A 270 -1.47 -17.48 -17.51
CA MET A 270 -1.40 -18.57 -16.53
C MET A 270 -1.40 -19.97 -17.17
N SER A 271 -1.15 -20.06 -18.48
CA SER A 271 -1.21 -21.29 -19.28
C SER A 271 -0.29 -22.46 -18.87
N LYS A 272 0.58 -22.25 -17.86
CA LYS A 272 1.40 -23.28 -17.22
C LYS A 272 0.74 -23.93 -15.99
N ARG A 273 -0.34 -23.37 -15.45
CA ARG A 273 -1.04 -23.88 -14.26
C ARG A 273 -1.96 -25.06 -14.62
N GLN A 274 -2.52 -25.71 -13.59
CA GLN A 274 -3.45 -26.84 -13.76
C GLN A 274 -4.64 -26.43 -14.64
N LYS A 275 -5.01 -27.27 -15.61
CA LYS A 275 -6.18 -27.02 -16.47
C LYS A 275 -7.47 -27.37 -15.76
N CYS A 276 -8.53 -26.61 -16.03
CA CYS A 276 -9.85 -26.79 -15.44
C CYS A 276 -10.97 -26.58 -16.47
N SER A 277 -12.17 -27.07 -16.14
CA SER A 277 -13.43 -26.71 -16.80
C SER A 277 -14.49 -26.23 -15.79
N SER A 278 -14.19 -26.28 -14.49
CA SER A 278 -14.98 -25.83 -13.35
C SER A 278 -14.09 -25.60 -12.13
N ASP A 279 -14.54 -24.84 -11.12
CA ASP A 279 -13.78 -24.63 -9.87
C ASP A 279 -13.53 -25.94 -9.10
N GLN A 280 -14.38 -26.95 -9.30
CA GLN A 280 -14.20 -28.27 -8.72
C GLN A 280 -12.91 -28.97 -9.20
N ASP A 281 -12.41 -28.62 -10.39
CA ASP A 281 -11.13 -29.12 -10.91
C ASP A 281 -9.92 -28.43 -10.24
N CYS A 282 -10.14 -27.40 -9.42
CA CYS A 282 -9.10 -26.65 -8.70
C CYS A 282 -9.09 -26.94 -7.19
N SER A 283 -10.07 -27.69 -6.68
CA SER A 283 -10.28 -27.90 -5.23
C SER A 283 -9.19 -28.72 -4.51
N ASN A 284 -8.19 -29.22 -5.23
CA ASN A 284 -7.00 -29.89 -4.68
C ASN A 284 -5.82 -28.93 -4.46
N LEU A 285 -5.99 -27.65 -4.77
CA LEU A 285 -4.96 -26.61 -4.64
C LEU A 285 -5.22 -25.79 -3.38
N THR A 286 -4.18 -25.55 -2.58
CA THR A 286 -4.24 -24.82 -1.31
C THR A 286 -3.86 -23.34 -1.46
N ASP A 287 -4.04 -22.77 -2.66
CA ASP A 287 -3.60 -21.42 -3.04
C ASP A 287 -4.75 -20.47 -3.41
N GLY A 288 -6.00 -20.86 -3.10
CA GLY A 288 -7.20 -20.10 -3.44
C GLY A 288 -7.50 -20.06 -4.95
N SER A 289 -7.06 -21.07 -5.73
CA SER A 289 -7.31 -21.11 -7.17
C SER A 289 -8.79 -21.25 -7.55
N LEU A 290 -9.24 -20.34 -8.41
CA LEU A 290 -10.51 -20.40 -9.14
C LEU A 290 -10.28 -20.82 -10.60
N CYS A 291 -11.29 -21.36 -11.27
CA CYS A 291 -11.17 -21.78 -12.66
C CYS A 291 -11.42 -20.59 -13.62
N GLY A 292 -10.34 -19.92 -14.02
CA GLY A 292 -10.41 -18.85 -15.00
C GLY A 292 -10.60 -19.40 -16.41
N ILE A 293 -11.74 -19.08 -17.05
CA ILE A 293 -12.10 -19.49 -18.41
C ILE A 293 -12.44 -18.24 -19.24
N ARG A 294 -11.74 -18.06 -20.36
CA ARG A 294 -11.99 -16.93 -21.27
C ARG A 294 -13.34 -17.03 -21.96
N ALA A 295 -13.95 -15.89 -22.30
CA ALA A 295 -15.20 -15.83 -23.04
C ALA A 295 -15.17 -16.68 -24.32
N GLY A 296 -16.21 -17.49 -24.53
CA GLY A 296 -16.32 -18.40 -25.68
C GLY A 296 -15.40 -19.62 -25.66
N LYS A 297 -14.67 -19.89 -24.57
CA LYS A 297 -13.94 -21.15 -24.36
C LYS A 297 -14.73 -22.09 -23.43
N SER A 298 -14.36 -23.38 -23.43
CA SER A 298 -14.98 -24.42 -22.59
C SER A 298 -14.06 -24.97 -21.50
N SER A 299 -12.84 -24.43 -21.39
CA SER A 299 -11.84 -24.81 -20.39
C SER A 299 -10.77 -23.72 -20.31
N GLY A 300 -10.04 -23.71 -19.20
CA GLY A 300 -9.03 -22.71 -18.86
C GLY A 300 -8.07 -23.23 -17.80
N TYR A 301 -7.72 -22.39 -16.82
CA TYR A 301 -6.66 -22.68 -15.84
C TYR A 301 -7.08 -22.33 -14.40
N CYS A 302 -6.59 -23.10 -13.44
CA CYS A 302 -6.71 -22.83 -12.01
C CYS A 302 -5.76 -21.69 -11.61
N ILE A 303 -6.31 -20.53 -11.29
CA ILE A 303 -5.60 -19.26 -11.07
C ILE A 303 -5.94 -18.74 -9.67
N PRO A 304 -4.96 -18.37 -8.82
CA PRO A 304 -5.22 -17.84 -7.48
C PRO A 304 -6.14 -16.61 -7.58
N GLY A 305 -7.20 -16.57 -6.78
CA GLY A 305 -8.21 -15.51 -6.88
C GLY A 305 -7.63 -14.10 -6.79
N TRP A 306 -6.60 -13.90 -5.96
CA TRP A 306 -5.92 -12.62 -5.71
C TRP A 306 -5.02 -12.12 -6.85
N PHE A 307 -4.74 -12.92 -7.88
CA PHE A 307 -3.91 -12.47 -8.99
C PHE A 307 -4.60 -11.37 -9.81
N GLY A 308 -3.90 -10.26 -10.04
CA GLY A 308 -4.35 -9.17 -10.90
C GLY A 308 -3.43 -7.95 -10.85
N ILE A 309 -4.01 -6.78 -11.10
CA ILE A 309 -3.29 -5.51 -11.27
C ILE A 309 -3.64 -4.46 -10.21
N CYS A 310 -3.84 -4.88 -8.96
CA CYS A 310 -3.99 -3.97 -7.81
C CYS A 310 -2.84 -2.94 -7.74
N HIS A 311 -1.61 -3.38 -8.04
CA HIS A 311 -0.39 -2.55 -8.12
C HIS A 311 -0.40 -1.51 -9.24
N ALA A 312 -1.38 -1.54 -10.16
CA ALA A 312 -1.53 -0.60 -11.26
C ALA A 312 -2.83 0.23 -11.16
N TRP A 313 -3.93 -0.38 -10.69
CA TRP A 313 -5.13 0.38 -10.29
C TRP A 313 -4.80 1.41 -9.21
N THR A 314 -4.07 1.02 -8.16
CA THR A 314 -3.78 1.92 -7.03
C THR A 314 -2.99 3.19 -7.40
N PRO A 315 -1.85 3.16 -8.12
CA PRO A 315 -1.18 4.39 -8.57
C PRO A 315 -2.04 5.21 -9.55
N ALA A 316 -2.82 4.56 -10.43
CA ALA A 316 -3.77 5.25 -11.30
C ALA A 316 -4.87 5.96 -10.50
N SER A 317 -5.37 5.34 -9.42
CA SER A 317 -6.40 5.91 -8.56
C SER A 317 -5.94 7.15 -7.78
N ILE A 318 -4.63 7.24 -7.48
CA ILE A 318 -4.01 8.36 -6.78
C ILE A 318 -3.68 9.52 -7.74
N LEU A 319 -3.18 9.21 -8.94
CA LEU A 319 -2.67 10.22 -9.88
C LEU A 319 -3.69 10.69 -10.92
N GLU A 320 -4.61 9.84 -11.35
CA GLU A 320 -5.61 10.17 -12.39
C GLU A 320 -6.89 10.73 -11.77
N ALA A 321 -7.45 11.75 -12.42
CA ALA A 321 -8.78 12.22 -12.08
C ALA A 321 -9.80 11.11 -12.38
N GLU A 322 -10.73 10.87 -11.47
CA GLU A 322 -11.74 9.82 -11.66
C GLU A 322 -12.55 10.08 -12.94
N PRO A 323 -12.78 9.06 -13.80
CA PRO A 323 -13.80 9.14 -14.83
C PRO A 323 -15.18 9.37 -14.20
N ASN A 324 -15.84 10.49 -14.50
CA ASN A 324 -17.09 10.88 -13.82
C ASN A 324 -18.36 10.67 -14.68
N CYS A 325 -18.22 10.52 -15.99
CA CYS A 325 -19.33 10.39 -16.94
C CYS A 325 -18.94 9.53 -18.16
N PRO A 326 -19.91 8.92 -18.88
CA PRO A 326 -19.62 8.16 -20.09
C PRO A 326 -19.11 9.04 -21.23
N VAL A 327 -18.23 8.48 -22.07
CA VAL A 327 -17.64 9.17 -23.23
C VAL A 327 -17.76 8.30 -24.48
N THR A 328 -18.25 8.88 -25.57
CA THR A 328 -18.39 8.19 -26.87
C THR A 328 -17.24 8.56 -27.81
N HIS A 329 -16.48 7.58 -28.29
CA HIS A 329 -15.44 7.74 -29.30
C HIS A 329 -15.69 6.79 -30.48
N ASN A 330 -15.65 7.33 -31.71
CA ASN A 330 -15.90 6.59 -32.96
C ASN A 330 -17.16 5.68 -32.97
N GLY A 331 -18.19 6.08 -32.22
CA GLY A 331 -19.47 5.34 -32.10
C GLY A 331 -19.53 4.35 -30.93
N VAL A 332 -18.42 4.05 -30.27
CA VAL A 332 -18.36 3.20 -29.06
C VAL A 332 -18.49 4.07 -27.82
N THR A 333 -19.31 3.67 -26.84
CA THR A 333 -19.45 4.39 -25.56
C THR A 333 -18.74 3.65 -24.43
N PHE A 334 -17.74 4.32 -23.87
CA PHE A 334 -17.00 3.93 -22.69
C PHE A 334 -17.73 4.49 -21.46
N GLN A 335 -18.11 3.62 -20.54
CA GLN A 335 -18.57 4.02 -19.21
C GLN A 335 -17.35 4.40 -18.34
N PRO A 336 -17.54 5.15 -17.24
CA PRO A 336 -16.49 5.39 -16.25
C PRO A 336 -15.72 4.14 -15.83
N MET A 337 -16.39 3.01 -15.61
CA MET A 337 -15.75 1.73 -15.26
C MET A 337 -14.87 1.16 -16.41
N ASP A 338 -15.28 1.32 -17.68
CA ASP A 338 -14.43 0.95 -18.82
C ASP A 338 -13.12 1.76 -18.82
N LEU A 339 -13.22 3.06 -18.54
CA LEU A 339 -12.09 3.99 -18.49
C LEU A 339 -11.16 3.71 -17.30
N LYS A 340 -11.72 3.37 -16.13
CA LYS A 340 -10.98 2.88 -14.95
C LYS A 340 -10.19 1.60 -15.27
N GLY A 341 -10.76 0.70 -16.07
CA GLY A 341 -10.05 -0.50 -16.55
C GLY A 341 -8.90 -0.19 -17.47
N LEU A 342 -9.16 0.52 -18.56
CA LEU A 342 -8.14 0.87 -19.55
C LEU A 342 -6.95 1.62 -18.92
N VAL A 343 -7.20 2.57 -18.02
CA VAL A 343 -6.11 3.31 -17.36
C VAL A 343 -5.34 2.46 -16.35
N SER A 344 -5.98 1.50 -15.68
CA SER A 344 -5.29 0.57 -14.77
C SER A 344 -4.36 -0.37 -15.56
N ASP A 345 -4.83 -0.94 -16.67
CA ASP A 345 -4.04 -1.82 -17.55
C ASP A 345 -2.85 -1.08 -18.18
N ILE A 346 -3.02 0.21 -18.51
CA ILE A 346 -1.92 1.08 -18.96
C ILE A 346 -0.86 1.28 -17.87
N TYR A 347 -1.23 1.37 -16.60
CA TYR A 347 -0.25 1.48 -15.50
C TYR A 347 0.49 0.17 -15.21
N ASP A 348 -0.05 -1.00 -15.58
CA ASP A 348 0.66 -2.30 -15.48
C ASP A 348 1.68 -2.44 -16.62
N GLY A 349 1.24 -2.15 -17.85
CA GLY A 349 2.07 -2.20 -19.05
C GLY A 349 3.06 -1.04 -19.22
N ALA A 350 3.15 -0.11 -18.26
CA ALA A 350 4.03 1.07 -18.31
C ALA A 350 5.14 1.01 -17.24
N SER A 351 6.35 1.45 -17.61
CA SER A 351 7.48 1.58 -16.69
C SER A 351 7.37 2.80 -15.78
N VAL A 352 6.32 2.83 -14.95
CA VAL A 352 6.08 3.91 -13.97
C VAL A 352 7.13 3.83 -12.87
N SER A 353 7.94 4.90 -12.73
CA SER A 353 8.96 4.98 -11.69
C SER A 353 8.36 5.16 -10.29
N THR A 354 8.89 4.44 -9.31
CA THR A 354 8.34 4.33 -7.94
C THR A 354 9.31 4.80 -6.87
N VAL A 355 8.77 5.16 -5.70
CA VAL A 355 9.47 5.11 -4.40
C VAL A 355 8.87 3.95 -3.63
N PHE A 356 9.69 3.01 -3.17
CA PHE A 356 9.26 1.82 -2.43
C PHE A 356 10.06 1.72 -1.13
N THR A 357 9.36 1.45 -0.02
CA THR A 357 9.87 1.48 1.36
C THR A 357 9.28 0.32 2.16
N GLY A 358 10.08 -0.28 3.04
CA GLY A 358 9.86 -1.61 3.58
C GLY A 358 10.34 -2.73 2.65
N THR A 359 9.84 -3.93 2.89
CA THR A 359 10.20 -5.18 2.20
C THR A 359 8.96 -6.06 2.01
N ARG A 360 9.02 -7.06 1.10
CA ARG A 360 7.93 -8.02 0.88
C ARG A 360 8.25 -9.36 1.53
N PHE A 361 7.33 -9.89 2.31
CA PHE A 361 7.29 -11.27 2.74
C PHE A 361 6.71 -12.16 1.64
N ASN A 362 7.55 -12.99 1.01
CA ASN A 362 7.09 -13.94 -0.02
C ASN A 362 6.34 -15.17 0.56
N GLY A 363 6.05 -15.19 1.87
CA GLY A 363 5.65 -16.39 2.59
C GLY A 363 6.85 -17.26 3.00
N GLY A 364 6.58 -18.30 3.78
CA GLY A 364 7.59 -19.27 4.22
C GLY A 364 7.23 -19.92 5.55
N SER A 365 8.19 -20.65 6.12
CA SER A 365 8.15 -21.05 7.53
C SER A 365 8.61 -19.88 8.39
N ASP A 366 7.74 -19.38 9.26
CA ASP A 366 8.08 -18.39 10.28
C ASP A 366 7.60 -18.87 11.66
N SER A 367 8.08 -18.21 12.71
CA SER A 367 7.79 -18.52 14.10
C SER A 367 7.85 -17.25 14.95
N THR A 368 7.25 -17.27 16.14
CA THR A 368 7.23 -16.13 17.05
C THR A 368 8.16 -16.35 18.25
N ASP A 369 8.77 -15.27 18.76
CA ASP A 369 9.48 -15.29 20.04
C ASP A 369 8.50 -15.22 21.23
N GLU A 370 9.02 -15.32 22.46
CA GLU A 370 8.18 -15.31 23.67
C GLU A 370 7.41 -13.99 23.90
N TYR A 371 7.80 -12.92 23.22
CA TYR A 371 7.18 -11.59 23.25
C TYR A 371 6.18 -11.37 22.10
N GLY A 372 6.07 -12.34 21.19
CA GLY A 372 5.17 -12.35 20.04
C GLY A 372 5.90 -12.17 18.71
N ARG A 373 7.04 -11.48 18.70
CA ARG A 373 7.71 -10.99 17.50
C ARG A 373 8.04 -12.12 16.53
N HIS A 374 7.72 -11.92 15.26
CA HIS A 374 8.08 -12.81 14.16
C HIS A 374 9.59 -12.99 13.98
N THR A 375 10.04 -14.18 13.57
CA THR A 375 11.46 -14.50 13.33
C THR A 375 11.96 -14.10 11.93
N SER A 376 11.04 -13.92 10.98
CA SER A 376 11.33 -13.39 9.65
C SER A 376 11.53 -11.87 9.69
N ASP A 377 12.72 -11.39 9.32
CA ASP A 377 12.98 -9.95 9.20
C ASP A 377 12.10 -9.28 8.14
N ALA A 378 11.77 -10.00 7.06
CA ALA A 378 10.84 -9.52 6.04
C ALA A 378 9.38 -9.53 6.50
N TYR A 379 9.05 -10.19 7.63
CA TYR A 379 7.73 -10.14 8.26
C TYR A 379 7.67 -9.06 9.35
N ARG A 380 8.75 -8.85 10.12
CA ARG A 380 8.80 -7.80 11.15
C ARG A 380 8.80 -6.37 10.59
N ASP A 381 9.03 -6.24 9.29
CA ASP A 381 8.95 -5.01 8.52
C ASP A 381 7.59 -4.99 7.79
N LEU A 382 6.85 -3.90 7.69
CA LEU A 382 7.25 -2.50 7.87
C LEU A 382 7.50 -2.09 9.33
N ASN A 383 8.67 -1.50 9.60
CA ASN A 383 8.96 -0.95 10.94
C ASN A 383 7.90 0.11 11.38
N PRO A 384 7.29 -0.01 12.58
CA PRO A 384 6.14 0.81 12.99
C PRO A 384 6.48 2.29 13.21
N ALA A 385 7.74 2.61 13.53
CA ALA A 385 8.18 3.99 13.61
C ALA A 385 8.29 4.61 12.22
N PHE A 386 8.82 3.87 11.23
CA PHE A 386 8.86 4.34 9.85
C PHE A 386 7.43 4.51 9.31
N PHE A 387 6.56 3.52 9.54
CA PHE A 387 5.13 3.61 9.25
C PHE A 387 4.53 4.91 9.84
N HIS A 388 4.70 5.17 11.13
CA HIS A 388 4.14 6.37 11.77
C HIS A 388 4.68 7.67 11.14
N ILE A 389 5.99 7.76 10.91
CA ILE A 389 6.64 8.93 10.30
C ILE A 389 6.13 9.16 8.87
N ALA A 390 6.10 8.11 8.04
CA ALA A 390 5.67 8.20 6.65
C ALA A 390 4.18 8.60 6.54
N VAL A 391 3.32 7.90 7.27
CA VAL A 391 1.86 8.14 7.34
C VAL A 391 1.57 9.60 7.73
N THR A 392 2.16 10.07 8.84
CA THR A 392 1.88 11.41 9.38
C THR A 392 2.46 12.53 8.51
N ASN A 393 3.67 12.38 7.97
CA ASN A 393 4.27 13.36 7.08
C ASN A 393 3.51 13.45 5.76
N MET A 394 3.26 12.32 5.07
CA MET A 394 2.66 12.32 3.74
C MET A 394 1.23 12.87 3.76
N LEU A 395 0.35 12.28 4.56
CA LEU A 395 -1.07 12.63 4.60
C LEU A 395 -1.36 13.92 5.39
N GLY A 396 -0.52 14.27 6.38
CA GLY A 396 -0.78 15.37 7.30
C GLY A 396 0.04 16.64 7.08
N LEU A 397 1.27 16.54 6.53
CA LEU A 397 2.18 17.68 6.35
C LEU A 397 2.54 17.99 4.89
N LEU A 398 2.45 16.99 4.00
CA LEU A 398 2.87 17.09 2.60
C LEU A 398 1.70 17.14 1.60
N ASN A 399 0.47 16.82 2.04
CA ASN A 399 -0.71 16.67 1.18
C ASN A 399 -0.43 15.68 0.03
N ALA A 400 0.09 14.51 0.40
CA ALA A 400 0.38 13.39 -0.48
C ALA A 400 -0.25 12.10 0.09
N THR A 401 -0.36 11.07 -0.72
CA THR A 401 -0.73 9.72 -0.26
C THR A 401 0.11 8.66 -0.95
N PHE A 402 -0.09 7.41 -0.57
CA PHE A 402 0.69 6.25 -0.96
C PHE A 402 -0.21 5.03 -1.15
N VAL A 403 0.39 3.99 -1.73
CA VAL A 403 -0.11 2.63 -1.73
C VAL A 403 0.54 1.92 -0.55
N ALA A 404 -0.25 1.12 0.17
CA ALA A 404 0.25 0.18 1.15
C ALA A 404 -0.14 -1.24 0.73
N ASP A 405 0.66 -2.25 1.06
CA ASP A 405 0.07 -3.57 1.27
C ASP A 405 -0.71 -3.56 2.58
N VAL A 406 -1.83 -4.26 2.63
CA VAL A 406 -2.70 -4.31 3.81
C VAL A 406 -2.82 -5.70 4.42
N GLU A 407 -2.19 -6.71 3.80
CA GLU A 407 -1.98 -8.04 4.39
C GLU A 407 -0.48 -8.23 4.74
N ALA A 408 -0.21 -8.83 5.90
CA ALA A 408 1.14 -9.28 6.30
C ALA A 408 1.34 -10.73 5.83
N GLY A 409 1.37 -10.95 4.51
CA GLY A 409 1.12 -12.26 3.91
C GLY A 409 1.80 -12.50 2.57
N SER A 410 1.70 -13.74 2.06
CA SER A 410 2.26 -14.10 0.75
C SER A 410 1.45 -13.59 -0.45
N GLN A 411 0.20 -13.19 -0.20
CA GLN A 411 -0.64 -12.43 -1.13
C GLN A 411 -0.29 -10.95 -1.02
N VAL A 412 -0.36 -10.22 -2.14
CA VAL A 412 -0.03 -8.79 -2.18
C VAL A 412 -1.26 -7.97 -2.57
N TRP A 413 -1.78 -7.22 -1.60
CA TRP A 413 -3.01 -6.46 -1.69
C TRP A 413 -2.74 -4.97 -1.54
N ASN A 414 -2.19 -4.41 -2.62
CA ASN A 414 -2.05 -2.97 -2.81
C ASN A 414 -3.39 -2.25 -2.65
N GLN A 415 -3.51 -1.37 -1.66
CA GLN A 415 -4.66 -0.48 -1.50
C GLN A 415 -4.20 0.99 -1.48
N PRO A 416 -4.96 1.93 -2.09
CA PRO A 416 -4.57 3.34 -2.15
C PRO A 416 -5.11 4.05 -0.90
N VAL A 417 -4.19 4.59 -0.10
CA VAL A 417 -4.52 5.15 1.21
C VAL A 417 -5.29 6.46 1.07
N ARG A 418 -6.33 6.61 1.89
CA ARG A 418 -7.22 7.77 1.91
C ARG A 418 -6.99 8.68 3.12
N GLY A 419 -6.57 8.13 4.25
CA GLY A 419 -6.29 8.91 5.46
C GLY A 419 -5.75 8.09 6.62
N PHE A 420 -5.41 8.80 7.70
CA PHE A 420 -5.03 8.21 8.98
C PHE A 420 -5.61 9.02 10.15
N LYS A 421 -5.72 8.38 11.32
CA LYS A 421 -6.06 9.04 12.58
C LYS A 421 -5.48 8.32 13.78
N VAL A 422 -4.72 9.04 14.59
CA VAL A 422 -4.27 8.61 15.91
C VAL A 422 -5.41 8.79 16.91
N TYR A 423 -5.72 7.74 17.65
CA TYR A 423 -6.75 7.69 18.70
C TYR A 423 -6.16 7.71 20.10
N GLU A 424 -5.04 7.01 20.34
CA GLU A 424 -4.32 7.02 21.61
C GLU A 424 -2.83 7.32 21.41
N GLN A 425 -2.28 8.14 22.32
CA GLN A 425 -0.84 8.26 22.60
C GLN A 425 -0.67 8.21 24.12
N THR A 426 0.07 7.23 24.64
CA THR A 426 0.28 7.01 26.08
C THR A 426 1.77 6.86 26.38
N GLU A 427 2.33 7.88 27.03
CA GLU A 427 3.75 8.04 27.35
C GLU A 427 4.14 7.21 28.60
N MET A 428 5.27 6.52 28.55
CA MET A 428 5.80 5.64 29.60
C MET A 428 7.32 5.77 29.74
N SER A 429 7.86 5.38 30.90
CA SER A 429 9.30 5.12 31.01
C SER A 429 9.67 3.78 30.35
N LEU A 430 10.98 3.54 30.16
CA LEU A 430 11.48 2.28 29.60
C LEU A 430 11.12 1.09 30.51
N GLU A 431 11.22 1.29 31.83
CA GLU A 431 10.95 0.27 32.86
C GLU A 431 9.45 -0.05 32.95
N GLU A 432 8.58 0.97 32.90
CA GLU A 432 7.13 0.78 32.92
C GLU A 432 6.65 0.04 31.66
N ALA A 433 7.19 0.40 30.49
CA ALA A 433 6.90 -0.31 29.24
C ALA A 433 7.44 -1.75 29.24
N ALA A 434 8.68 -1.96 29.71
CA ALA A 434 9.28 -3.30 29.81
C ALA A 434 8.47 -4.24 30.72
N GLN A 435 8.04 -3.77 31.88
CA GLN A 435 7.19 -4.55 32.79
C GLN A 435 5.78 -4.78 32.21
N THR A 436 5.20 -3.79 31.52
CA THR A 436 3.83 -3.84 30.99
C THR A 436 3.70 -4.80 29.82
N PHE A 437 4.51 -4.61 28.78
CA PHE A 437 4.35 -5.30 27.50
C PHE A 437 5.13 -6.61 27.42
N TYR A 438 6.20 -6.75 28.20
CA TYR A 438 7.15 -7.86 28.06
C TYR A 438 7.46 -8.59 29.37
N GLY A 439 7.10 -8.03 30.53
CA GLY A 439 7.44 -8.62 31.83
C GLY A 439 8.94 -8.61 32.15
N LEU A 440 9.67 -7.62 31.64
CA LEU A 440 11.13 -7.47 31.81
C LEU A 440 11.52 -6.31 32.72
N GLU A 441 12.67 -6.43 33.39
CA GLU A 441 13.23 -5.38 34.26
C GLU A 441 13.72 -4.15 33.48
N SER A 442 14.10 -4.32 32.21
CA SER A 442 14.55 -3.24 31.33
C SER A 442 14.07 -3.46 29.89
N TYR A 443 13.93 -2.36 29.14
CA TYR A 443 13.47 -2.40 27.76
C TYR A 443 14.57 -2.96 26.84
N PRO A 444 14.35 -4.09 26.13
CA PRO A 444 15.44 -4.82 25.48
C PRO A 444 15.71 -4.37 24.04
N PHE A 445 14.76 -3.65 23.41
CA PHE A 445 14.69 -3.59 21.96
C PHE A 445 15.52 -2.48 21.31
N ASN A 446 15.77 -1.37 22.01
CA ASN A 446 16.63 -0.29 21.51
C ASN A 446 17.38 0.40 22.66
N ALA A 447 18.72 0.25 22.69
CA ALA A 447 19.58 0.84 23.71
C ALA A 447 19.68 2.39 23.63
N ALA A 448 19.33 2.99 22.50
CA ALA A 448 19.27 4.43 22.33
C ALA A 448 17.98 5.05 22.89
N ALA A 449 16.91 4.28 23.11
CA ALA A 449 15.62 4.77 23.63
C ALA A 449 15.73 5.42 25.03
N LYS A 450 14.84 6.38 25.31
CA LYS A 450 14.79 7.18 26.55
C LYS A 450 13.40 7.23 27.17
N SER A 451 12.35 7.15 26.35
CA SER A 451 10.97 6.87 26.76
C SER A 451 10.24 6.10 25.67
N ILE A 452 9.09 5.53 26.02
CA ILE A 452 8.20 4.82 25.10
C ILE A 452 6.87 5.59 24.99
N VAL A 453 6.26 5.59 23.81
CA VAL A 453 4.87 6.01 23.64
C VAL A 453 4.07 4.87 23.01
N TYR A 454 3.10 4.33 23.74
CA TYR A 454 2.10 3.42 23.18
C TYR A 454 1.15 4.18 22.26
N MET A 455 0.89 3.61 21.10
CA MET A 455 0.10 4.19 20.02
C MET A 455 -1.09 3.30 19.67
N LYS A 456 -2.25 3.91 19.43
CA LYS A 456 -3.38 3.27 18.73
C LYS A 456 -3.86 4.20 17.63
N SER A 457 -3.71 3.78 16.38
CA SER A 457 -4.08 4.57 15.20
C SER A 457 -4.87 3.75 14.18
N ARG A 458 -5.75 4.40 13.42
CA ARG A 458 -6.40 3.81 12.24
C ARG A 458 -5.73 4.32 10.97
N LEU A 459 -5.43 3.41 10.04
CA LEU A 459 -5.19 3.74 8.63
C LEU A 459 -6.48 3.44 7.87
N SER A 460 -6.82 4.27 6.89
CA SER A 460 -8.02 4.09 6.06
C SER A 460 -7.66 4.15 4.58
N TRP A 461 -8.14 3.18 3.80
CA TRP A 461 -7.86 3.01 2.38
C TRP A 461 -9.14 2.76 1.59
N VAL A 462 -9.08 2.98 0.28
CA VAL A 462 -10.17 2.66 -0.64
C VAL A 462 -10.06 1.19 -1.07
N VAL A 463 -11.19 0.52 -1.27
CA VAL A 463 -11.26 -0.89 -1.69
C VAL A 463 -12.02 -1.06 -3.01
N GLU A 464 -11.98 -2.29 -3.52
CA GLU A 464 -12.37 -2.64 -4.87
C GLU A 464 -13.88 -2.68 -5.09
N THR A 465 -14.29 -2.27 -6.30
CA THR A 465 -15.70 -2.32 -6.72
C THR A 465 -15.84 -2.26 -8.24
N TYR A 466 -16.89 -2.91 -8.76
CA TYR A 466 -17.37 -2.75 -10.13
C TYR A 466 -18.50 -1.71 -10.26
N ASN A 467 -18.77 -0.92 -9.21
CA ASN A 467 -19.74 0.18 -9.28
C ASN A 467 -19.28 1.27 -10.25
N ASP A 468 -20.07 1.49 -11.30
CA ASP A 468 -19.82 2.51 -12.31
C ASP A 468 -20.13 3.93 -11.82
N GLY A 469 -19.53 4.94 -12.48
CA GLY A 469 -19.68 6.36 -12.16
C GLY A 469 -18.51 7.01 -11.41
N GLY A 470 -18.66 8.32 -11.18
CA GLY A 470 -17.76 9.16 -10.40
C GLY A 470 -18.04 9.09 -8.90
N LEU A 471 -17.52 8.06 -8.25
CA LEU A 471 -17.80 7.70 -6.85
C LEU A 471 -17.18 8.67 -5.84
N VAL A 472 -16.09 9.37 -6.21
CA VAL A 472 -15.46 10.40 -5.38
C VAL A 472 -16.26 11.70 -5.46
N GLN A 473 -16.67 12.13 -6.66
CA GLN A 473 -17.43 13.38 -6.83
C GLN A 473 -18.80 13.35 -6.14
N ASN A 474 -19.47 12.18 -6.12
CA ASN A 474 -20.79 12.02 -5.52
C ASN A 474 -20.76 11.52 -4.06
N GLY A 475 -19.58 11.28 -3.48
CA GLY A 475 -19.38 10.83 -2.11
C GLY A 475 -19.59 9.32 -1.86
N GLN A 476 -19.91 8.52 -2.88
CA GLN A 476 -20.01 7.06 -2.73
C GLN A 476 -18.70 6.37 -2.37
N VAL A 477 -17.54 7.01 -2.54
CA VAL A 477 -16.24 6.52 -2.06
C VAL A 477 -16.22 6.20 -0.56
N ASP A 478 -17.07 6.84 0.25
CA ASP A 478 -17.28 6.50 1.67
C ASP A 478 -17.85 5.08 1.89
N GLN A 479 -18.53 4.50 0.88
CA GLN A 479 -19.04 3.12 0.89
C GLN A 479 -17.95 2.10 0.51
N PHE A 480 -16.87 2.57 -0.11
CA PHE A 480 -15.72 1.79 -0.57
C PHE A 480 -14.44 2.21 0.16
N THR A 481 -14.57 2.69 1.40
CA THR A 481 -13.44 2.96 2.29
C THR A 481 -13.53 2.03 3.49
N THR A 482 -12.43 1.38 3.83
CA THR A 482 -12.28 0.60 5.07
C THR A 482 -10.95 0.96 5.73
N GLY A 483 -10.54 0.19 6.73
CA GLY A 483 -9.26 0.37 7.40
C GLY A 483 -9.02 -0.61 8.55
N ALA A 484 -7.77 -0.69 8.99
CA ALA A 484 -7.35 -1.43 10.17
C ALA A 484 -6.94 -0.49 11.31
N TYR A 485 -7.06 -0.98 12.54
CA TYR A 485 -6.40 -0.37 13.69
C TYR A 485 -5.03 -1.02 13.88
N TYR A 486 -4.00 -0.18 14.04
CA TYR A 486 -2.65 -0.62 14.34
C TYR A 486 -2.23 -0.14 15.73
N THR A 487 -1.61 -1.04 16.49
CA THR A 487 -1.07 -0.81 17.83
C THR A 487 0.42 -1.10 17.90
N TYR A 488 1.19 -0.15 18.42
CA TYR A 488 2.65 -0.17 18.41
C TYR A 488 3.22 0.69 19.54
N LEU A 489 4.49 0.45 19.86
CA LEU A 489 5.32 1.28 20.72
C LEU A 489 6.25 2.12 19.85
N LEU A 490 6.32 3.43 20.11
CA LEU A 490 7.36 4.30 19.56
C LEU A 490 8.46 4.50 20.59
N GLU A 491 9.70 4.28 20.17
CA GLU A 491 10.92 4.50 20.95
C GLU A 491 11.42 5.94 20.71
N MET A 492 11.63 6.69 21.79
CA MET A 492 11.90 8.13 21.73
C MET A 492 13.31 8.49 22.22
N ASP A 493 13.92 9.53 21.65
CA ASP A 493 15.14 10.17 22.18
C ASP A 493 14.85 11.25 23.25
N ASP A 494 15.90 11.80 23.87
CA ASP A 494 15.81 12.87 24.89
C ASP A 494 15.10 14.17 24.39
N ASN A 495 14.91 14.33 23.07
CA ASN A 495 14.28 15.50 22.46
C ASN A 495 12.80 15.24 22.07
N GLY A 496 12.33 13.99 22.18
CA GLY A 496 11.04 13.53 21.68
C GLY A 496 11.01 13.24 20.17
N ASN A 497 12.17 12.95 19.57
CA ASN A 497 12.27 12.40 18.21
C ASN A 497 12.02 10.88 18.26
N ILE A 498 11.27 10.36 17.29
CA ILE A 498 11.08 8.92 17.10
C ILE A 498 12.38 8.32 16.54
N ILE A 499 12.89 7.25 17.12
CA ILE A 499 14.15 6.59 16.71
C ILE A 499 14.02 5.08 16.42
N GLY A 500 12.85 4.50 16.67
CA GLY A 500 12.54 3.08 16.43
C GLY A 500 11.18 2.74 17.04
N GLY A 501 10.78 1.47 16.96
CA GLY A 501 9.50 1.03 17.48
C GLY A 501 9.22 -0.45 17.25
N GLU A 502 8.19 -0.95 17.93
CA GLU A 502 7.77 -2.35 17.93
C GLU A 502 6.26 -2.47 17.78
N TRP A 503 5.79 -3.43 16.99
CA TRP A 503 4.37 -3.78 16.94
C TRP A 503 3.93 -4.45 18.25
N VAL A 504 2.65 -4.36 18.59
CA VAL A 504 2.08 -5.07 19.74
C VAL A 504 0.66 -5.55 19.44
N TYR A 505 0.27 -6.63 20.12
CA TYR A 505 -1.02 -7.29 20.00
C TYR A 505 -1.27 -7.86 18.59
N GLU A 506 -2.53 -7.87 18.14
CA GLU A 506 -2.94 -8.27 16.79
C GLU A 506 -2.07 -7.67 15.68
N SER A 507 -1.59 -6.42 15.86
CA SER A 507 -0.75 -5.73 14.89
C SER A 507 0.68 -6.26 14.76
N ASP A 508 1.12 -7.22 15.58
CA ASP A 508 2.38 -7.95 15.35
C ASP A 508 2.22 -9.04 14.28
N ASN A 509 0.98 -9.48 14.01
CA ASN A 509 0.61 -10.47 13.00
C ASN A 509 -0.24 -9.84 11.85
N ALA A 510 -0.50 -8.52 11.93
CA ALA A 510 -1.42 -7.80 11.04
C ALA A 510 -1.03 -6.31 10.93
N HIS A 511 0.04 -6.03 10.21
CA HIS A 511 0.51 -4.70 9.83
C HIS A 511 0.78 -4.63 8.32
N PRO A 512 1.08 -3.46 7.73
CA PRO A 512 1.56 -3.38 6.35
C PRO A 512 2.95 -4.02 6.19
N ASP A 513 3.14 -4.84 5.16
CA ASP A 513 4.46 -5.33 4.70
C ASP A 513 5.33 -4.16 4.21
N PHE A 514 4.79 -3.35 3.28
CA PHE A 514 5.50 -2.25 2.64
C PHE A 514 4.58 -1.06 2.29
N ILE A 515 5.20 0.10 2.08
CA ILE A 515 4.58 1.32 1.57
C ILE A 515 5.32 1.79 0.32
N TRP A 516 4.60 2.22 -0.70
CA TRP A 516 5.19 2.74 -1.93
C TRP A 516 4.30 3.76 -2.64
N PHE A 517 4.84 4.51 -3.60
CA PHE A 517 4.06 5.40 -4.44
C PHE A 517 4.71 5.66 -5.81
N PRO A 518 3.91 5.98 -6.85
CA PRO A 518 4.42 6.41 -8.14
C PRO A 518 5.02 7.82 -8.04
N LYS A 519 6.18 8.04 -8.70
CA LYS A 519 6.85 9.35 -8.77
C LYS A 519 6.17 10.31 -9.77
N ALA A 520 5.49 9.76 -10.77
CA ALA A 520 4.81 10.48 -11.84
C ALA A 520 3.82 9.55 -12.56
N LYS A 521 3.02 10.13 -13.46
CA LYS A 521 2.20 9.40 -14.42
C LYS A 521 3.06 8.72 -15.50
N PRO A 522 2.53 7.74 -16.28
CA PRO A 522 3.13 7.28 -17.52
C PRO A 522 3.51 8.43 -18.47
N ALA A 523 4.47 8.19 -19.37
CA ALA A 523 4.84 9.19 -20.37
C ALA A 523 3.68 9.39 -21.37
N ALA A 524 3.48 10.63 -21.83
CA ALA A 524 2.33 11.00 -22.66
C ALA A 524 2.24 10.23 -24.01
N ASP A 525 3.33 9.64 -24.44
CA ASP A 525 3.50 8.82 -25.66
C ASP A 525 3.65 7.31 -25.37
N THR A 526 3.41 6.87 -24.12
CA THR A 526 3.45 5.44 -23.75
C THR A 526 2.40 4.64 -24.51
N VAL A 527 2.85 3.55 -25.12
CA VAL A 527 2.01 2.47 -25.66
C VAL A 527 2.48 1.15 -25.03
N THR A 528 1.57 0.37 -24.46
CA THR A 528 1.88 -0.89 -23.77
C THR A 528 2.22 -2.04 -24.73
N SER A 529 2.72 -3.15 -24.19
CA SER A 529 2.94 -4.43 -24.90
C SER A 529 1.70 -4.91 -25.68
N VAL A 530 0.51 -4.71 -25.10
CA VAL A 530 -0.78 -5.13 -25.68
C VAL A 530 -1.33 -4.13 -26.72
N GLY A 531 -0.83 -2.89 -26.73
CA GLY A 531 -1.24 -1.83 -27.67
C GLY A 531 -2.19 -0.77 -27.10
N LEU A 532 -2.33 -0.66 -25.77
CA LEU A 532 -3.02 0.47 -25.15
C LEU A 532 -2.14 1.72 -25.20
N SER A 533 -2.68 2.80 -25.73
CA SER A 533 -2.04 4.12 -25.77
C SER A 533 -2.50 4.96 -24.57
N TYR A 534 -1.55 5.42 -23.75
CA TYR A 534 -1.84 6.26 -22.58
C TYR A 534 -2.52 7.57 -22.99
N LYS A 535 -2.06 8.18 -24.09
CA LYS A 535 -2.68 9.37 -24.68
C LYS A 535 -4.16 9.14 -24.97
N ASP A 536 -4.50 8.02 -25.58
CA ASP A 536 -5.85 7.76 -26.06
C ASP A 536 -6.79 7.36 -24.91
N GLY A 537 -6.31 6.58 -23.93
CA GLY A 537 -7.04 6.28 -22.68
C GLY A 537 -7.31 7.52 -21.82
N VAL A 538 -6.39 8.48 -21.75
CA VAL A 538 -6.63 9.76 -21.04
C VAL A 538 -7.51 10.71 -21.86
N SER A 539 -7.43 10.66 -23.19
CA SER A 539 -8.27 11.46 -24.10
C SER A 539 -9.73 10.98 -24.15
N THR A 540 -10.00 9.70 -23.87
CA THR A 540 -11.36 9.20 -23.63
C THR A 540 -11.84 9.40 -22.19
N ALA A 541 -10.94 9.59 -21.22
CA ALA A 541 -11.28 9.94 -19.84
C ALA A 541 -11.62 11.44 -19.63
N THR A 542 -11.31 12.31 -20.59
CA THR A 542 -11.62 13.75 -20.53
C THR A 542 -12.68 14.15 -21.57
N PRO A 543 -13.79 14.81 -21.17
CA PRO A 543 -14.88 15.15 -22.10
C PRO A 543 -14.41 16.19 -23.13
N THR A 544 -14.44 15.80 -24.41
CA THR A 544 -13.84 16.55 -25.52
C THR A 544 -14.69 17.77 -25.91
N THR A 545 -14.42 18.92 -25.30
CA THR A 545 -15.09 20.21 -25.57
C THR A 545 -14.60 20.87 -26.86
N SER A 546 -14.72 20.17 -27.99
CA SER A 546 -14.16 20.59 -29.29
C SER A 546 -15.17 20.53 -30.45
N THR A 547 -16.36 21.14 -30.28
CA THR A 547 -17.29 21.42 -31.39
C THR A 547 -16.85 22.63 -32.21
N THR A 548 -15.68 22.56 -32.84
CA THR A 548 -15.21 23.54 -33.85
C THR A 548 -15.92 23.33 -35.20
N GLY A 549 -17.25 23.47 -35.19
CA GLY A 549 -18.06 23.53 -36.39
C GLY A 549 -17.81 24.82 -37.17
N SER A 550 -17.12 24.71 -38.31
CA SER A 550 -16.84 25.83 -39.21
C SER A 550 -18.14 26.53 -39.65
N ASN A 551 -18.29 27.80 -39.30
CA ASN A 551 -19.53 28.55 -39.50
C ASN A 551 -19.39 29.59 -40.63
N PRO A 552 -19.91 29.34 -41.85
CA PRO A 552 -20.00 30.35 -42.90
C PRO A 552 -21.17 31.30 -42.60
N GLY A 553 -20.86 32.55 -42.26
CA GLY A 553 -21.88 33.51 -41.81
C GLY A 553 -22.87 33.96 -42.89
N SER A 554 -24.10 34.22 -42.48
CA SER A 554 -25.10 35.02 -43.20
C SER A 554 -25.78 35.99 -42.22
N ASN A 555 -26.13 37.18 -42.72
CA ASN A 555 -26.77 38.23 -41.93
C ASN A 555 -28.31 38.20 -42.05
N ASP A 556 -28.92 39.01 -41.19
CA ASP A 556 -30.19 39.73 -41.39
C ASP A 556 -31.56 39.09 -41.05
N ALA A 557 -32.33 39.93 -40.35
CA ALA A 557 -33.79 40.04 -40.28
C ALA A 557 -34.64 39.01 -39.47
N ILE A 558 -35.30 39.54 -38.44
CA ILE A 558 -36.46 38.96 -37.74
C ILE A 558 -37.75 39.59 -38.31
N PRO A 559 -38.79 38.80 -38.61
CA PRO A 559 -40.15 39.02 -38.07
C PRO A 559 -40.71 37.71 -37.46
N ALA A 560 -41.34 37.65 -36.29
CA ALA A 560 -42.43 38.43 -35.66
C ALA A 560 -43.86 37.88 -35.95
N GLU A 561 -44.47 37.31 -34.89
CA GLU A 561 -45.91 37.17 -34.55
C GLU A 561 -46.88 36.27 -35.38
N THR A 562 -47.30 35.14 -34.76
CA THR A 562 -48.69 34.66 -34.37
C THR A 562 -49.96 34.88 -35.28
N PRO A 563 -51.16 34.27 -35.00
CA PRO A 563 -51.62 33.21 -34.04
C PRO A 563 -52.66 32.18 -34.65
N VAL A 564 -53.50 31.54 -33.79
CA VAL A 564 -54.79 30.78 -33.99
C VAL A 564 -54.72 29.36 -34.65
N ALA A 565 -55.56 28.34 -34.37
CA ALA A 565 -56.79 28.21 -33.56
C ALA A 565 -57.11 26.76 -33.02
N THR A 566 -57.90 26.68 -31.91
CA THR A 566 -58.90 25.66 -31.43
C THR A 566 -59.01 24.24 -32.05
N TYR A 567 -59.33 23.16 -31.30
CA TYR A 567 -60.61 22.93 -30.56
C TYR A 567 -60.56 21.87 -29.40
N VAL A 568 -61.32 22.14 -28.31
CA VAL A 568 -62.24 21.29 -27.48
C VAL A 568 -62.04 19.74 -27.48
N SER A 569 -61.90 18.95 -26.39
CA SER A 569 -62.33 18.97 -24.95
C SER A 569 -63.61 18.19 -24.58
N THR A 570 -63.49 17.11 -23.76
CA THR A 570 -64.43 16.52 -22.75
C THR A 570 -63.80 15.22 -22.20
N GLY A 571 -63.86 14.77 -20.94
CA GLY A 571 -64.35 15.24 -19.61
C GLY A 571 -63.93 14.18 -18.53
N SER A 572 -63.59 14.51 -17.28
CA SER A 572 -64.47 14.76 -16.10
C SER A 572 -65.30 13.52 -15.64
N SER A 573 -65.56 13.15 -14.37
CA SER A 573 -65.13 13.46 -12.97
C SER A 573 -65.93 12.53 -11.99
N SER A 574 -65.71 12.33 -10.66
CA SER A 574 -64.59 12.51 -9.70
C SER A 574 -65.01 11.98 -8.28
N MET A 575 -64.08 11.94 -7.30
CA MET A 575 -64.31 12.08 -5.82
C MET A 575 -64.93 10.95 -4.93
N THR A 576 -64.05 10.30 -4.11
CA THR A 576 -64.13 10.06 -2.63
C THR A 576 -65.18 9.09 -1.97
N PRO A 577 -64.93 8.61 -0.70
CA PRO A 577 -65.52 7.38 -0.07
C PRO A 577 -66.65 7.72 0.96
N PRO A 578 -67.08 6.89 1.98
CA PRO A 578 -66.67 5.56 2.52
C PRO A 578 -67.90 4.59 2.71
N PRO A 579 -67.97 3.53 3.60
CA PRO A 579 -67.04 3.00 4.62
C PRO A 579 -66.91 1.44 4.75
N SER A 580 -66.41 1.01 5.92
CA SER A 580 -66.09 -0.33 6.48
C SER A 580 -67.18 -1.40 6.62
N SER A 581 -66.76 -2.68 6.62
CA SER A 581 -67.33 -3.77 7.45
C SER A 581 -66.27 -4.84 7.81
N SER A 582 -66.55 -5.69 8.80
CA SER A 582 -65.62 -6.66 9.40
C SER A 582 -66.14 -8.10 9.32
N GLY A 583 -65.27 -9.10 9.15
CA GLY A 583 -65.61 -10.52 9.28
C GLY A 583 -64.40 -11.47 9.18
N ASN A 584 -64.34 -12.46 10.07
CA ASN A 584 -63.29 -13.50 10.09
C ASN A 584 -63.56 -14.61 9.05
N HIS A 585 -62.51 -15.29 8.60
CA HIS A 585 -62.43 -16.77 8.69
C HIS A 585 -61.00 -17.30 8.45
N ASP A 586 -60.62 -18.36 9.17
CA ASP A 586 -59.39 -19.12 8.94
C ASP A 586 -59.42 -19.93 7.62
N GLY A 587 -58.26 -20.10 6.97
CA GLY A 587 -58.14 -20.85 5.73
C GLY A 587 -56.69 -21.11 5.29
N ASN A 588 -56.08 -22.18 5.82
CA ASN A 588 -54.72 -22.61 5.49
C ASN A 588 -54.62 -23.27 4.10
N GLN A 589 -53.80 -22.72 3.20
CA GLN A 589 -52.83 -23.48 2.39
C GLN A 589 -51.83 -22.54 1.69
N GLY A 590 -50.58 -23.00 1.54
CA GLY A 590 -49.43 -22.12 1.23
C GLY A 590 -49.01 -22.06 -0.24
N SER A 591 -48.00 -21.23 -0.49
CA SER A 591 -47.23 -21.15 -1.73
C SER A 591 -45.76 -20.82 -1.41
N HIS A 592 -44.83 -21.20 -2.29
CA HIS A 592 -43.40 -20.97 -2.09
C HIS A 592 -42.99 -19.54 -2.41
N HIS A 593 -42.15 -18.95 -1.56
CA HIS A 593 -41.19 -17.91 -1.97
C HIS A 593 -39.81 -18.25 -1.40
N GLN A 594 -38.86 -18.54 -2.28
CA GLN A 594 -37.44 -18.52 -1.94
C GLN A 594 -36.98 -17.05 -1.97
N GLY A 595 -36.62 -16.51 -0.82
CA GLY A 595 -35.85 -15.27 -0.73
C GLY A 595 -34.36 -15.61 -0.61
N SER A 596 -33.54 -15.11 -1.53
CA SER A 596 -32.08 -15.26 -1.46
C SER A 596 -31.56 -14.68 -0.15
N ARG A 597 -30.76 -15.45 0.59
CA ARG A 597 -30.01 -14.96 1.74
C ARG A 597 -28.60 -14.61 1.30
N HIS A 598 -28.14 -13.44 1.68
CA HIS A 598 -26.71 -13.11 1.63
C HIS A 598 -25.97 -14.04 2.59
N HIS A 599 -24.89 -14.66 2.11
CA HIS A 599 -23.81 -15.06 2.99
C HIS A 599 -22.87 -13.86 3.15
N GLY A 600 -22.58 -13.51 4.39
CA GLY A 600 -21.45 -12.66 4.75
C GLY A 600 -20.46 -13.55 5.47
N ASP A 601 -19.30 -13.77 4.87
CA ASP A 601 -18.34 -14.74 5.37
C ASP A 601 -17.80 -14.31 6.73
N HIS A 602 -17.79 -15.26 7.66
CA HIS A 602 -17.20 -15.08 8.99
C HIS A 602 -15.82 -15.72 8.98
N HIS A 603 -14.79 -14.93 9.26
CA HIS A 603 -13.45 -15.45 9.49
C HIS A 603 -13.48 -16.37 10.73
N HIS A 604 -13.40 -17.67 10.50
CA HIS A 604 -13.06 -18.64 11.55
C HIS A 604 -11.53 -18.75 11.62
N GLY A 605 -10.95 -18.34 12.75
CA GLY A 605 -9.53 -18.57 13.02
C GLY A 605 -9.28 -20.03 13.35
N ASP A 606 -8.47 -20.71 12.55
CA ASP A 606 -8.11 -22.11 12.77
C ASP A 606 -7.10 -22.27 13.92
N GLN A 607 -7.45 -23.11 14.89
CA GLN A 607 -6.57 -23.44 16.01
C GLN A 607 -5.64 -24.60 15.62
N HIS A 608 -4.39 -24.28 15.29
CA HIS A 608 -3.36 -25.30 15.07
C HIS A 608 -2.97 -26.02 16.38
N GLN A 609 -3.73 -27.06 16.73
CA GLN A 609 -3.26 -28.09 17.66
C GLN A 609 -2.23 -28.97 16.94
N GLY A 610 -0.98 -28.89 17.36
CA GLY A 610 0.12 -29.65 16.77
C GLY A 610 0.16 -31.09 17.28
N ASP A 611 -0.09 -32.06 16.40
CA ASP A 611 0.21 -33.46 16.65
C ASP A 611 1.57 -33.85 16.03
N ARG A 612 2.38 -34.56 16.81
CA ARG A 612 3.65 -35.13 16.35
C ARG A 612 3.39 -36.52 15.78
N HIS A 613 4.05 -36.91 14.68
CA HIS A 613 4.66 -38.24 14.62
C HIS A 613 5.74 -38.38 13.53
N HIS A 614 6.40 -39.53 13.55
CA HIS A 614 7.60 -39.85 12.77
C HIS A 614 7.34 -39.91 11.27
N GLY A 615 8.35 -39.57 10.47
CA GLY A 615 8.36 -39.83 9.03
C GLY A 615 8.98 -41.17 8.68
N ASP A 616 8.88 -41.53 7.39
CA ASP A 616 9.60 -42.64 6.75
C ASP A 616 10.40 -42.11 5.56
N GLU A 617 11.57 -42.69 5.29
CA GLU A 617 12.38 -42.40 4.11
C GLU A 617 11.84 -43.14 2.88
N HIS A 618 11.78 -42.48 1.72
CA HIS A 618 11.74 -43.21 0.44
C HIS A 618 12.57 -42.51 -0.64
N GLN A 619 13.40 -43.30 -1.32
CA GLN A 619 14.35 -42.88 -2.36
C GLN A 619 13.80 -43.15 -3.77
N GLY A 620 14.35 -42.44 -4.76
CA GLY A 620 14.22 -42.71 -6.20
C GLY A 620 13.51 -41.60 -6.97
N ASP A 621 13.96 -41.17 -8.15
CA ASP A 621 15.23 -41.45 -8.84
C ASP A 621 15.59 -40.24 -9.72
N GLN A 622 16.87 -39.83 -9.74
CA GLN A 622 17.38 -38.83 -10.68
C GLN A 622 18.25 -39.49 -11.75
N HIS A 623 17.76 -39.48 -13.00
CA HIS A 623 18.49 -40.03 -14.13
C HIS A 623 19.57 -39.06 -14.65
N GLN A 624 20.83 -39.49 -14.59
CA GLN A 624 21.98 -38.76 -15.14
C GLN A 624 21.91 -38.62 -16.67
N ARG A 625 22.45 -37.49 -17.18
CA ARG A 625 23.27 -37.45 -18.40
C ARG A 625 24.37 -36.40 -18.24
N ASP A 626 25.62 -36.86 -18.25
CA ASP A 626 26.82 -36.05 -18.15
C ASP A 626 27.48 -35.79 -19.53
N ASP A 627 28.54 -34.97 -19.50
CA ASP A 627 29.60 -34.77 -20.50
C ASP A 627 29.32 -34.07 -21.85
N HIS A 628 29.87 -32.85 -21.98
CA HIS A 628 31.08 -32.68 -22.81
C HIS A 628 31.94 -31.44 -22.45
N GLN A 629 32.97 -31.68 -21.62
CA GLN A 629 34.34 -31.10 -21.58
C GLN A 629 34.68 -29.64 -22.02
N HIS A 630 35.18 -28.89 -21.02
CA HIS A 630 36.39 -28.02 -20.99
C HIS A 630 37.15 -27.59 -22.28
N GLN A 631 37.49 -26.29 -22.37
CA GLN A 631 38.82 -25.71 -22.06
C GLN A 631 38.73 -24.16 -21.97
N GLU A 632 39.13 -23.52 -20.87
CA GLU A 632 40.47 -22.93 -20.56
C GLU A 632 40.87 -21.66 -21.35
N GLY A 633 41.27 -20.59 -20.63
CA GLY A 633 41.86 -19.37 -21.20
C GLY A 633 41.79 -18.14 -20.28
N GLN A 634 42.90 -17.78 -19.63
CA GLN A 634 42.93 -16.62 -18.70
C GLN A 634 43.40 -15.31 -19.36
N GLY A 635 42.62 -14.25 -19.15
CA GLY A 635 43.12 -12.91 -18.79
C GLY A 635 43.67 -11.98 -19.89
N GLN A 636 43.20 -10.73 -19.87
CA GLN A 636 44.01 -9.58 -19.46
C GLN A 636 43.12 -8.36 -19.15
N ARG A 637 43.67 -7.40 -18.38
CA ARG A 637 43.09 -6.05 -18.19
C ARG A 637 43.81 -5.08 -19.14
N GLN A 638 43.09 -4.18 -19.82
CA GLN A 638 43.47 -2.76 -19.86
C GLN A 638 42.38 -1.85 -20.42
N TRP A 639 42.46 -0.61 -19.96
CA TRP A 639 41.61 0.56 -20.21
C TRP A 639 41.45 0.95 -21.69
N TYR A 640 40.34 1.62 -22.01
CA TYR A 640 40.41 2.93 -22.68
C TYR A 640 39.19 3.80 -22.29
N GLN A 641 39.38 5.13 -22.26
CA GLN A 641 38.32 6.13 -22.10
C GLN A 641 37.98 6.77 -23.47
N SER A 642 36.96 7.64 -23.45
CA SER A 642 36.88 8.91 -24.18
C SER A 642 36.07 8.99 -25.48
N PHE A 643 34.96 9.73 -25.34
CA PHE A 643 34.42 10.74 -26.28
C PHE A 643 34.14 10.37 -27.74
N PHE A 644 32.91 10.64 -28.15
CA PHE A 644 32.69 11.70 -29.15
C PHE A 644 31.44 12.54 -28.81
N HIS A 645 31.51 13.82 -29.16
CA HIS A 645 30.43 14.81 -29.17
C HIS A 645 30.47 15.48 -30.55
N TRP A 646 29.31 15.83 -31.10
CA TRP A 646 29.02 16.94 -32.05
C TRP A 646 27.64 16.66 -32.67
N GLY A 647 26.73 17.63 -32.75
CA GLY A 647 26.82 19.01 -32.25
C GLY A 647 25.50 19.77 -32.45
#